data_AF-A0A428ST82-F1
#
_entry.id   AF-A0A428ST82-F1
#
_cell.length_a   1.000
_cell.length_b   1.000
_cell.length_c   1.000
_cell.angle_alpha   90.00
_cell.angle_beta   90.00
_cell.angle_gamma   90.00
#
_symmetry.space_group_name_H-M   'P 1'
#
loop_
_entity.id
_entity.type
_entity.pdbx_description
1 polymer ?
#
loop_
_entity_poly.entity_id
_entity_poly.type
_entity_poly.pdbx_seq_one_letter_code
_entity_poly.pdbx_strand_id
1 'polypeptide(L)'
;MKVSQSYLQSLLRENQELRNRSREIRIQEPVVSDELHPYTQSPGDPSRNPLVDEKPWFLPIKSSNLPILIGEVADAAFATRFRQLLTDNTLNHIPRISYPENGVISELAQSECPPPNPTHARFLIRVALKSLDGCFHIVQSGCVWELLERFIHAPHSVDSLHECKLRALFALGELYLSRGQVQETKTPGLAYFSHASRAHGLLQERPCIEMVEISLLLCLYALCVNRRHSAYFLASSAIRHCVVMGLHFNLPDAQFPDMETKEHLNRIWWTAYIIDQTSASISSQMVSVPDDEVFVDPPSMAGLIGGVQADFQDTDCLSARVHLTKITKKMIKSVYGRGQTKEPFLQRVQHALRDLKQWLETLPSDIHMSSESSHSKPAAVQSLHLAFNQSMILATRPILLHTLRMHKEANGNTPNTAEQMISNSVQALAEACVRCARHSYATLVESWIEGTFRTFDYFNTQYLFSAATILAISSLIGVPESSKDREDFVFAGQLLGNLRDSGSFAATEFCRHIDAMKSDIHDFLTSVSPNPQEADVAVGADDQGQPPIMAHSSQLMTSGMALAEPSVEAFLQSEQGLPQSSALQQCARKLPDIHHHLSVIILGTQSAELETAFNAYTARFQSIVDLANDPVHYWQITPPEYSLLYSFGLGITPPMSLVASRCRDPRIRRKVVESMPQSPFYHRL
;
A
#
# COMPACT_ATOMS: atom_id res chain seq x y z
N MET A 1 19.69 -25.82 49.35
CA MET A 1 19.76 -24.48 49.99
C MET A 1 18.38 -24.11 50.47
N LYS A 2 18.17 -23.95 51.79
CA LYS A 2 16.89 -23.41 52.32
C LYS A 2 16.99 -21.89 52.26
N VAL A 3 16.29 -21.28 51.31
CA VAL A 3 16.19 -19.82 51.20
C VAL A 3 15.47 -19.31 52.44
N SER A 4 16.07 -18.36 53.17
CA SER A 4 15.47 -17.83 54.40
C SER A 4 14.19 -17.06 54.08
N GLN A 5 13.16 -17.25 54.90
CA GLN A 5 11.86 -16.59 54.74
C GLN A 5 11.99 -15.05 54.79
N SER A 6 13.01 -14.55 55.49
CA SER A 6 13.37 -13.13 55.53
C SER A 6 13.84 -12.60 54.17
N TYR A 7 14.56 -13.41 53.38
CA TYR A 7 15.02 -13.03 52.05
C TYR A 7 13.86 -12.93 51.05
N LEU A 8 12.91 -13.88 51.12
CA LEU A 8 11.69 -13.83 50.31
C LEU A 8 10.82 -12.61 50.65
N GLN A 9 10.70 -12.27 51.93
CA GLN A 9 9.97 -11.06 52.35
C GLN A 9 10.67 -9.78 51.90
N SER A 10 12.00 -9.75 51.90
CA SER A 10 12.79 -8.64 51.35
C SER A 10 12.51 -8.45 49.86
N LEU A 11 12.53 -9.53 49.06
CA LEU A 11 12.26 -9.49 47.62
C LEU A 11 10.83 -9.06 47.29
N LEU A 12 9.85 -9.46 48.12
CA LEU A 12 8.47 -9.03 47.95
C LEU A 12 8.31 -7.54 48.24
N ARG A 13 8.97 -7.03 49.28
CA ARG A 13 8.97 -5.62 49.63
C ARG A 13 9.62 -4.76 48.55
N GLU A 14 10.78 -5.19 48.06
CA GLU A 14 11.50 -4.54 46.95
C GLU A 14 10.66 -4.53 45.66
N ASN A 15 9.99 -5.64 45.33
CA ASN A 15 9.06 -5.66 44.19
C ASN A 15 7.88 -4.70 44.36
N GLN A 16 7.37 -4.55 45.58
CA GLN A 16 6.26 -3.65 45.87
C GLN A 16 6.69 -2.18 45.78
N GLU A 17 7.90 -1.86 46.24
CA GLU A 17 8.52 -0.54 46.08
C GLU A 17 8.81 -0.21 44.61
N LEU A 18 9.31 -1.17 43.82
CA LEU A 18 9.51 -1.01 42.38
C LEU A 18 8.20 -0.80 41.62
N ARG A 19 7.13 -1.51 42.00
CA ARG A 19 5.79 -1.31 41.44
C ARG A 19 5.22 0.07 41.80
N ASN A 20 5.47 0.55 43.01
CA ASN A 20 5.03 1.88 43.44
C ASN A 20 5.83 2.99 42.72
N ARG A 21 7.16 2.84 42.57
CA ARG A 21 7.98 3.74 41.74
C ARG A 21 7.57 3.73 40.28
N SER A 22 7.25 2.57 39.72
CA SER A 22 6.72 2.46 38.35
C SER A 22 5.37 3.16 38.20
N ARG A 23 4.52 3.15 39.24
CA ARG A 23 3.25 3.91 39.28
C ARG A 23 3.47 5.41 39.45
N GLU A 24 4.44 5.84 40.25
CA GLU A 24 4.79 7.25 40.43
C GLU A 24 5.44 7.85 39.17
N ILE A 25 6.28 7.09 38.46
CA ILE A 25 6.81 7.46 37.13
C ILE A 25 5.68 7.61 36.12
N ARG A 26 4.63 6.78 36.22
CA ARG A 26 3.43 6.87 35.36
C ARG A 26 2.56 8.12 35.65
N ILE A 27 2.70 8.72 36.82
CA ILE A 27 1.97 9.94 37.22
C ILE A 27 2.79 11.21 36.92
N GLN A 28 4.12 11.07 36.71
CA GLN A 28 5.04 12.12 36.28
C GLN A 28 5.48 11.99 34.81
N GLU A 29 4.73 11.25 33.99
CA GLU A 29 4.83 11.41 32.53
C GLU A 29 4.45 12.87 32.22
N PRO A 30 5.25 13.64 31.46
CA PRO A 30 4.72 14.83 30.87
C PRO A 30 3.57 14.34 29.99
N VAL A 31 2.34 14.74 30.34
CA VAL A 31 1.26 14.84 29.37
C VAL A 31 1.75 15.90 28.39
N VAL A 32 2.62 15.49 27.46
CA VAL A 32 2.64 16.12 26.15
C VAL A 32 1.30 15.68 25.59
N SER A 33 0.31 16.53 25.80
CA SER A 33 -0.83 16.66 24.92
C SER A 33 -0.26 16.94 23.53
N ASP A 34 0.21 15.89 22.87
CA ASP A 34 0.52 15.96 21.46
C ASP A 34 -0.82 16.19 20.79
N GLU A 35 -1.04 17.43 20.37
CA GLU A 35 -2.02 17.78 19.37
C GLU A 35 -1.65 17.04 18.08
N LEU A 36 -1.91 15.73 18.03
CA LEU A 36 -2.25 15.07 16.78
C LEU A 36 -3.60 15.66 16.40
N HIS A 37 -3.52 16.78 15.68
CA HIS A 37 -4.68 17.54 15.28
C HIS A 37 -5.70 16.60 14.63
N PRO A 38 -6.99 16.70 15.02
CA PRO A 38 -8.05 16.01 14.29
C PRO A 38 -7.91 16.36 12.81
N TYR A 39 -8.16 15.39 11.93
CA TYR A 39 -8.23 15.53 10.48
C TYR A 39 -8.85 16.88 10.08
N THR A 40 -8.03 17.92 9.95
CA THR A 40 -8.45 19.24 9.51
C THR A 40 -7.85 19.37 8.12
N GLN A 41 -8.49 18.69 7.17
CA GLN A 41 -8.31 19.06 5.77
C GLN A 41 -8.82 20.49 5.64
N SER A 42 -7.91 21.45 5.55
CA SER A 42 -8.22 22.69 4.86
C SER A 42 -8.79 22.29 3.49
N PRO A 43 -9.96 22.78 3.08
CA PRO A 43 -10.50 22.43 1.78
C PRO A 43 -9.54 23.00 0.73
N GLY A 44 -8.71 22.19 0.08
CA GLY A 44 -7.59 22.76 -0.68
C GLY A 44 -6.71 21.76 -1.41
N ASP A 45 -6.72 21.90 -2.73
CA ASP A 45 -5.89 21.27 -3.77
C ASP A 45 -6.36 19.90 -4.32
N PRO A 46 -7.03 19.87 -5.50
CA PRO A 46 -7.44 18.63 -6.17
C PRO A 46 -6.26 17.78 -6.70
N SER A 47 -5.03 18.28 -6.62
CA SER A 47 -3.83 17.51 -6.91
C SER A 47 -3.40 16.57 -5.78
N ARG A 48 -3.97 16.70 -4.58
CA ARG A 48 -3.50 15.92 -3.42
C ARG A 48 -4.16 14.57 -3.29
N ASN A 49 -3.37 13.59 -2.86
CA ASN A 49 -3.87 12.30 -2.43
C ASN A 49 -4.57 12.47 -1.07
N PRO A 50 -5.86 12.08 -0.93
CA PRO A 50 -6.62 12.29 0.31
C PRO A 50 -6.10 11.50 1.52
N LEU A 51 -5.24 10.49 1.31
CA LEU A 51 -4.57 9.73 2.37
C LEU A 51 -3.26 10.35 2.86
N VAL A 52 -2.60 11.18 2.04
CA VAL A 52 -1.26 11.66 2.34
C VAL A 52 -1.34 13.06 2.95
N ASP A 53 -1.11 13.14 4.26
CA ASP A 53 -0.99 14.42 4.96
C ASP A 53 0.27 15.20 4.53
N GLU A 54 0.23 16.53 4.62
CA GLU A 54 1.38 17.40 4.34
C GLU A 54 2.60 17.02 5.17
N LYS A 55 2.38 16.75 6.46
CA LYS A 55 3.43 16.38 7.40
C LYS A 55 3.69 14.87 7.33
N PRO A 56 4.97 14.44 7.33
CA PRO A 56 5.30 13.03 7.46
C PRO A 56 4.80 12.44 8.79
N TRP A 57 4.30 11.21 8.74
CA TRP A 57 3.77 10.52 9.91
C TRP A 57 4.87 9.76 10.63
N PHE A 58 5.24 10.22 11.81
CA PHE A 58 6.24 9.59 12.67
C PHE A 58 5.59 8.99 13.92
N LEU A 59 6.01 7.78 14.31
CA LEU A 59 5.54 7.09 15.51
C LEU A 59 6.69 6.87 16.50
N PRO A 60 6.62 7.39 17.74
CA PRO A 60 7.59 7.08 18.77
C PRO A 60 7.46 5.61 19.21
N ILE A 61 8.57 4.89 19.28
CA ILE A 61 8.60 3.49 19.71
C ILE A 61 9.66 3.32 20.79
N LYS A 62 9.31 2.62 21.87
CA LYS A 62 10.18 2.44 23.06
C LYS A 62 11.55 1.84 22.77
N SER A 63 11.68 1.05 21.70
CA SER A 63 12.92 0.40 21.29
C SER A 63 13.87 1.31 20.51
N SER A 64 13.50 2.55 20.22
CA SER A 64 14.29 3.50 19.44
C SER A 64 14.22 4.90 20.03
N ASN A 65 15.37 5.57 20.13
CA ASN A 65 15.43 6.98 20.54
C ASN A 65 14.87 7.93 19.47
N LEU A 66 14.73 7.45 18.22
CA LEU A 66 14.14 8.19 17.11
C LEU A 66 12.76 7.60 16.76
N PRO A 67 11.77 8.45 16.46
CA PRO A 67 10.49 7.95 16.00
C PRO A 67 10.62 7.34 14.60
N ILE A 68 9.81 6.34 14.30
CA ILE A 68 9.84 5.61 13.04
C ILE A 68 8.85 6.23 12.05
N LEU A 69 9.29 6.43 10.81
CA LEU A 69 8.42 6.88 9.73
C LEU A 69 7.40 5.79 9.37
N ILE A 70 6.12 6.15 9.39
CA ILE A 70 5.02 5.34 8.87
C ILE A 70 4.68 5.88 7.48
N GLY A 71 4.96 5.08 6.45
CA GLY A 71 4.67 5.48 5.08
C GLY A 71 3.29 5.01 4.63
N GLU A 72 2.58 5.89 3.92
CA GLU A 72 1.19 5.71 3.47
C GLU A 72 1.01 4.64 2.37
N VAL A 73 2.13 4.10 1.84
CA VAL A 73 2.10 3.00 0.87
C VAL A 73 1.90 1.66 1.57
N ALA A 74 2.29 1.52 2.84
CA ALA A 74 2.14 0.25 3.56
C ALA A 74 0.67 -0.08 3.87
N ASP A 75 0.28 -1.34 3.71
CA ASP A 75 -1.09 -1.80 3.98
C ASP A 75 -1.49 -1.60 5.45
N ALA A 76 -0.56 -1.76 6.38
CA ALA A 76 -0.78 -1.49 7.81
C ALA A 76 -1.07 -0.01 8.10
N ALA A 77 -0.46 0.91 7.34
CA ALA A 77 -0.74 2.35 7.45
C ALA A 77 -2.15 2.64 6.93
N PHE A 78 -2.50 2.08 5.77
CA PHE A 78 -3.85 2.18 5.20
C PHE A 78 -4.93 1.62 6.14
N ALA A 79 -4.71 0.45 6.74
CA ALA A 79 -5.62 -0.12 7.74
C ALA A 79 -5.80 0.82 8.95
N THR A 80 -4.76 1.55 9.34
CA THR A 80 -4.87 2.54 10.41
C THR A 80 -5.69 3.76 9.97
N ARG A 81 -5.50 4.24 8.73
CA ARG A 81 -6.29 5.33 8.14
C ARG A 81 -7.77 4.96 8.03
N PHE A 82 -8.06 3.72 7.69
CA PHE A 82 -9.42 3.18 7.72
C PHE A 82 -10.02 3.23 9.13
N ARG A 83 -9.32 2.71 10.13
CA ARG A 83 -9.77 2.73 11.53
C ARG A 83 -10.01 4.16 12.03
N GLN A 84 -9.08 5.08 11.75
CA GLN A 84 -9.20 6.51 12.09
C GLN A 84 -10.40 7.18 11.42
N LEU A 85 -10.90 6.66 10.29
CA LEU A 85 -12.11 7.19 9.67
C LEU A 85 -13.38 6.76 10.41
N LEU A 86 -13.38 5.56 10.98
CA LEU A 86 -14.54 5.01 11.69
C LEU A 86 -14.79 5.71 13.02
N THR A 87 -13.73 6.02 13.77
CA THR A 87 -13.82 6.66 15.09
C THR A 87 -13.42 8.14 15.05
N ASP A 88 -14.00 8.94 15.94
CA ASP A 88 -13.60 10.35 16.13
C ASP A 88 -12.39 10.47 17.10
N ASN A 89 -11.94 9.35 17.67
CA ASN A 89 -10.77 9.29 18.54
C ASN A 89 -9.47 9.25 17.72
N THR A 90 -8.43 9.90 18.25
CA THR A 90 -7.07 9.80 17.68
C THR A 90 -6.47 8.42 17.94
N LEU A 91 -6.63 7.50 17.00
CA LEU A 91 -6.03 6.17 17.08
C LEU A 91 -4.55 6.20 16.68
N ASN A 92 -3.71 5.57 17.51
CA ASN A 92 -2.31 5.35 17.21
C ASN A 92 -2.13 4.17 16.23
N HIS A 93 -1.11 4.28 15.37
CA HIS A 93 -0.67 3.17 14.54
C HIS A 93 -0.20 2.00 15.40
N ILE A 94 -0.60 0.78 15.02
CA ILE A 94 -0.13 -0.44 15.69
C ILE A 94 1.32 -0.68 15.27
N PRO A 95 2.29 -0.71 16.21
CA PRO A 95 3.69 -0.93 15.86
C PRO A 95 3.93 -2.29 15.20
N ARG A 96 4.71 -2.25 14.10
CA ARG A 96 5.09 -3.43 13.31
C ARG A 96 6.35 -4.09 13.87
N ILE A 97 6.20 -4.78 15.01
CA ILE A 97 7.31 -5.32 15.84
C ILE A 97 7.30 -6.84 16.00
N SER A 98 6.43 -7.56 15.29
CA SER A 98 6.38 -9.03 15.39
C SER A 98 7.45 -9.63 14.48
N TYR A 99 8.64 -9.91 15.01
CA TYR A 99 9.75 -10.58 14.29
C TYR A 99 10.79 -11.12 15.28
N PRO A 100 11.69 -12.04 14.87
CA PRO A 100 12.81 -12.48 15.72
C PRO A 100 13.73 -11.32 16.11
N GLU A 101 13.97 -11.15 17.40
CA GLU A 101 14.81 -10.08 17.93
C GLU A 101 16.29 -10.25 17.56
N ASN A 102 17.01 -9.13 17.50
CA ASN A 102 18.44 -9.13 17.19
C ASN A 102 19.28 -9.94 18.20
N GLY A 103 18.87 -9.97 19.47
CA GLY A 103 19.52 -10.78 20.51
C GLY A 103 19.52 -12.27 20.17
N VAL A 104 18.34 -12.81 19.84
CA VAL A 104 18.16 -14.22 19.45
C VAL A 104 19.01 -14.57 18.22
N ILE A 105 19.03 -13.69 17.20
CA ILE A 105 19.85 -13.89 16.00
C ILE A 105 21.34 -13.89 16.33
N SER A 106 21.78 -12.99 17.21
CA SER A 106 23.18 -12.90 17.62
C SER A 106 23.61 -14.14 18.40
N GLU A 107 22.80 -14.61 19.34
CA GLU A 107 23.04 -15.82 20.12
C GLU A 107 23.15 -17.05 19.20
N LEU A 108 22.21 -17.23 18.28
CA LEU A 108 22.24 -18.32 17.31
C LEU A 108 23.48 -18.25 16.41
N ALA A 109 23.86 -17.06 15.95
CA ALA A 109 25.03 -16.89 15.10
C ALA A 109 26.36 -17.24 15.81
N GLN A 110 26.42 -17.10 17.14
CA GLN A 110 27.57 -17.45 17.98
C GLN A 110 27.58 -18.92 18.40
N SER A 111 26.40 -19.57 18.44
CA SER A 111 26.26 -20.99 18.72
C SER A 111 26.82 -21.88 17.61
N GLU A 112 26.90 -23.18 17.85
CA GLU A 112 27.28 -24.15 16.80
C GLU A 112 26.13 -24.31 15.79
N CYS A 113 26.45 -24.20 14.50
CA CYS A 113 25.45 -24.35 13.45
C CYS A 113 25.01 -25.82 13.37
N PRO A 114 23.69 -26.12 13.40
CA PRO A 114 23.22 -27.50 13.29
C PRO A 114 23.73 -28.13 11.98
N PRO A 115 24.45 -29.27 12.02
CA PRO A 115 24.88 -29.93 10.79
C PRO A 115 23.71 -30.71 10.17
N PRO A 116 23.27 -30.41 8.94
CA PRO A 116 22.27 -31.23 8.28
C PRO A 116 22.91 -32.54 7.85
N ASN A 117 22.27 -33.68 8.13
CA ASN A 117 22.71 -34.94 7.56
C ASN A 117 22.56 -34.90 6.01
N PRO A 118 23.34 -35.68 5.25
CA PRO A 118 23.36 -35.57 3.78
C PRO A 118 22.00 -35.74 3.10
N THR A 119 21.13 -36.61 3.61
CA THR A 119 19.78 -36.81 3.06
C THR A 119 18.89 -35.60 3.32
N HIS A 120 18.93 -35.07 4.53
CA HIS A 120 18.20 -33.88 4.92
C HIS A 120 18.69 -32.65 4.16
N ALA A 121 20.00 -32.48 3.99
CA ALA A 121 20.58 -31.39 3.21
C ALA A 121 20.08 -31.37 1.76
N ARG A 122 20.09 -32.53 1.08
CA ARG A 122 19.52 -32.68 -0.28
C ARG A 122 18.03 -32.35 -0.32
N PHE A 123 17.29 -32.78 0.69
CA PHE A 123 15.86 -32.49 0.77
C PHE A 123 15.59 -30.99 0.96
N LEU A 124 16.32 -30.31 1.86
CA LEU A 124 16.21 -28.87 2.08
C LEU A 124 16.53 -28.06 0.81
N ILE A 125 17.61 -28.40 0.10
CA ILE A 125 17.94 -27.75 -1.18
C ILE A 125 16.82 -27.93 -2.20
N ARG A 126 16.28 -29.14 -2.33
CA ARG A 126 15.15 -29.38 -3.25
C ARG A 126 13.92 -28.54 -2.91
N VAL A 127 13.60 -28.42 -1.63
CA VAL A 127 12.47 -27.58 -1.15
C VAL A 127 12.75 -26.10 -1.45
N ALA A 128 13.96 -25.61 -1.15
CA ALA A 128 14.35 -24.23 -1.41
C ALA A 128 14.30 -23.89 -2.90
N LEU A 129 14.90 -24.70 -3.78
CA LEU A 129 14.86 -24.47 -5.23
C LEU A 129 13.42 -24.46 -5.76
N LYS A 130 12.57 -25.39 -5.30
CA LYS A 130 11.15 -25.41 -5.69
C LYS A 130 10.37 -24.19 -5.20
N SER A 131 10.78 -23.55 -4.10
CA SER A 131 10.13 -22.33 -3.60
C SER A 131 10.47 -21.08 -4.40
N LEU A 132 11.62 -21.07 -5.08
CA LEU A 132 12.03 -19.99 -5.99
C LEU A 132 11.42 -20.17 -7.38
N ASP A 133 11.09 -21.41 -7.73
CA ASP A 133 10.65 -21.83 -9.05
C ASP A 133 9.43 -21.03 -9.55
N GLY A 134 9.59 -20.41 -10.72
CA GLY A 134 8.59 -19.61 -11.42
C GLY A 134 8.40 -18.17 -10.91
N CYS A 135 8.89 -17.85 -9.72
CA CYS A 135 8.72 -16.51 -9.13
C CYS A 135 9.98 -15.65 -9.25
N PHE A 136 11.16 -16.25 -9.03
CA PHE A 136 12.45 -15.56 -9.00
C PHE A 136 13.55 -16.46 -9.56
N HIS A 137 14.53 -15.85 -10.24
CA HIS A 137 15.76 -16.54 -10.65
C HIS A 137 16.93 -16.01 -9.84
N ILE A 138 17.28 -16.73 -8.78
CA ILE A 138 18.38 -16.33 -7.89
C ILE A 138 19.61 -17.21 -8.09
N VAL A 139 19.43 -18.52 -8.25
CA VAL A 139 20.54 -19.49 -8.33
C VAL A 139 20.31 -20.47 -9.48
N GLN A 140 21.38 -20.97 -10.08
CA GLN A 140 21.30 -22.09 -11.03
C GLN A 140 21.21 -23.41 -10.26
N SER A 141 20.20 -24.23 -10.56
CA SER A 141 19.94 -25.47 -9.83
C SER A 141 21.10 -26.45 -9.98
N GLY A 142 21.62 -26.67 -11.20
CA GLY A 142 22.79 -27.51 -11.46
C GLY A 142 23.99 -27.15 -10.58
N CYS A 143 24.40 -25.87 -10.58
CA CYS A 143 25.53 -25.39 -9.79
C CYS A 143 25.32 -25.56 -8.27
N VAL A 144 24.09 -25.39 -7.78
CA VAL A 144 23.76 -25.60 -6.37
C VAL A 144 23.86 -27.07 -5.97
N TRP A 145 23.40 -27.99 -6.82
CA TRP A 145 23.52 -29.43 -6.58
C TRP A 145 24.98 -29.86 -6.54
N GLU A 146 25.79 -29.44 -7.50
CA GLU A 146 27.23 -29.72 -7.49
C GLU A 146 27.94 -29.16 -6.25
N LEU A 147 27.58 -27.94 -5.86
CA LEU A 147 28.09 -27.33 -4.64
C LEU A 147 27.70 -28.13 -3.39
N LEU A 148 26.46 -28.60 -3.30
CA LEU A 148 26.00 -29.42 -2.18
C LEU A 148 26.76 -30.74 -2.11
N GLU A 149 26.95 -31.43 -3.23
CA GLU A 149 27.68 -32.71 -3.25
C GLU A 149 29.15 -32.52 -2.85
N ARG A 150 29.79 -31.43 -3.28
CA ARG A 150 31.13 -31.05 -2.81
C ARG A 150 31.15 -30.78 -1.30
N PHE A 151 30.16 -30.07 -0.78
CA PHE A 151 30.04 -29.81 0.66
C PHE A 151 29.87 -31.09 1.49
N ILE A 152 29.12 -32.08 0.97
CA ILE A 152 28.88 -33.37 1.64
C ILE A 152 30.15 -34.24 1.62
N HIS A 153 30.83 -34.34 0.48
CA HIS A 153 31.94 -35.28 0.28
C HIS A 153 33.32 -34.72 0.64
N ALA A 154 33.50 -33.40 0.51
CA ALA A 154 34.76 -32.72 0.74
C ALA A 154 34.52 -31.32 1.34
N PRO A 155 33.97 -31.20 2.57
CA PRO A 155 33.58 -29.91 3.17
C PRO A 155 34.74 -28.90 3.22
N HIS A 156 35.97 -29.35 3.46
CA HIS A 156 37.16 -28.49 3.49
C HIS A 156 37.52 -27.83 2.16
N SER A 157 36.93 -28.29 1.05
CA SER A 157 37.11 -27.70 -0.28
C SER A 157 36.14 -26.56 -0.60
N VAL A 158 35.14 -26.34 0.26
CA VAL A 158 34.12 -25.29 0.09
C VAL A 158 34.54 -24.06 0.86
N ASP A 159 34.59 -22.91 0.19
CA ASP A 159 34.91 -21.65 0.86
C ASP A 159 33.74 -21.11 1.70
N SER A 160 34.03 -20.09 2.52
CA SER A 160 33.06 -19.51 3.44
C SER A 160 31.83 -18.90 2.76
N LEU A 161 31.97 -18.42 1.52
CA LEU A 161 30.88 -17.77 0.79
C LEU A 161 29.92 -18.81 0.21
N HIS A 162 30.46 -19.87 -0.36
CA HIS A 162 29.68 -21.03 -0.81
C HIS A 162 28.99 -21.74 0.36
N GLU A 163 29.65 -21.89 1.52
CA GLU A 163 28.98 -22.36 2.73
C GLU A 163 27.85 -21.42 3.16
N CYS A 164 28.06 -20.10 3.07
CA CYS A 164 27.03 -19.11 3.37
C CYS A 164 25.81 -19.27 2.44
N LYS A 165 26.04 -19.47 1.13
CA LYS A 165 24.99 -19.77 0.14
C LYS A 165 24.20 -21.02 0.50
N LEU A 166 24.87 -22.12 0.82
CA LEU A 166 24.19 -23.35 1.25
C LEU A 166 23.37 -23.15 2.54
N ARG A 167 23.91 -22.44 3.54
CA ARG A 167 23.18 -22.12 4.77
C ARG A 167 21.95 -21.25 4.49
N ALA A 168 22.04 -20.24 3.61
CA ALA A 168 20.88 -19.44 3.21
C ALA A 168 19.79 -20.30 2.54
N LEU A 169 20.18 -21.25 1.68
CA LEU A 169 19.26 -22.20 1.06
C LEU A 169 18.68 -23.20 2.07
N PHE A 170 19.45 -23.70 3.04
CA PHE A 170 18.93 -24.55 4.12
C PHE A 170 17.90 -23.80 4.97
N ALA A 171 18.15 -22.51 5.27
CA ALA A 171 17.21 -21.67 6.00
C ALA A 171 15.84 -21.59 5.29
N LEU A 172 15.85 -21.30 3.99
CA LEU A 172 14.62 -21.30 3.16
C LEU A 172 13.99 -22.70 3.07
N GLY A 173 14.81 -23.74 2.92
CA GLY A 173 14.35 -25.13 2.88
C GLY A 173 13.57 -25.52 4.13
N GLU A 174 14.07 -25.22 5.33
CA GLU A 174 13.39 -25.53 6.59
C GLU A 174 12.10 -24.71 6.75
N LEU A 175 12.16 -23.44 6.35
CA LEU A 175 11.03 -22.53 6.41
C LEU A 175 9.86 -22.99 5.53
N TYR A 176 10.11 -23.33 4.27
CA TYR A 176 9.07 -23.77 3.32
C TYR A 176 8.63 -25.24 3.50
N LEU A 177 9.41 -26.04 4.22
CA LEU A 177 9.01 -27.37 4.66
C LEU A 177 7.97 -27.34 5.78
N SER A 178 8.00 -26.29 6.60
CA SER A 178 7.14 -26.17 7.78
C SER A 178 5.67 -26.10 7.37
N ARG A 179 4.91 -27.15 7.70
CA ARG A 179 3.46 -27.25 7.50
C ARG A 179 2.78 -27.37 8.85
N GLY A 180 2.25 -26.25 9.36
CA GLY A 180 1.29 -26.17 10.46
C GLY A 180 1.42 -27.21 11.59
N GLN A 181 2.24 -26.87 12.60
CA GLN A 181 2.14 -27.23 14.03
C GLN A 181 3.54 -27.11 14.63
N VAL A 182 3.90 -25.89 15.01
CA VAL A 182 5.16 -25.62 15.69
C VAL A 182 4.99 -26.03 17.16
N GLN A 183 5.33 -27.29 17.49
CA GLN A 183 5.37 -27.78 18.88
C GLN A 183 6.60 -27.25 19.65
N GLU A 184 7.59 -26.67 18.96
CA GLU A 184 8.80 -26.10 19.56
C GLU A 184 8.88 -24.59 19.33
N THR A 185 9.29 -23.80 20.32
CA THR A 185 9.43 -22.33 20.25
C THR A 185 10.48 -21.79 19.25
N LYS A 186 10.92 -22.59 18.26
CA LYS A 186 12.00 -22.26 17.33
C LYS A 186 11.44 -21.89 15.97
N THR A 187 11.83 -20.72 15.46
CA THR A 187 11.54 -20.30 14.09
C THR A 187 12.31 -21.19 13.10
N PRO A 188 11.63 -21.87 12.15
CA PRO A 188 12.28 -22.78 11.20
C PRO A 188 13.37 -22.09 10.37
N GLY A 189 14.54 -22.70 10.22
CA GLY A 189 15.66 -22.14 9.47
C GLY A 189 16.43 -21.00 10.16
N LEU A 190 16.02 -20.55 11.35
CA LEU A 190 16.57 -19.31 11.95
C LEU A 190 18.04 -19.46 12.34
N ALA A 191 18.47 -20.66 12.74
CA ALA A 191 19.87 -20.95 13.01
C ALA A 191 20.73 -20.78 11.74
N TYR A 192 20.33 -21.42 10.64
CA TYR A 192 21.03 -21.29 9.36
C TYR A 192 21.04 -19.85 8.85
N PHE A 193 19.90 -19.14 8.94
CA PHE A 193 19.80 -17.72 8.59
C PHE A 193 20.76 -16.86 9.42
N SER A 194 20.85 -17.10 10.73
CA SER A 194 21.72 -16.33 11.64
C SER A 194 23.20 -16.54 11.30
N HIS A 195 23.62 -17.77 11.03
CA HIS A 195 24.97 -18.08 10.59
C HIS A 195 25.30 -17.48 9.21
N ALA A 196 24.39 -17.63 8.24
CA ALA A 196 24.57 -17.07 6.91
C ALA A 196 24.65 -15.54 6.96
N SER A 197 23.76 -14.88 7.71
CA SER A 197 23.77 -13.42 7.90
C SER A 197 25.07 -12.93 8.52
N ARG A 198 25.61 -13.64 9.52
CA ARG A 198 26.90 -13.30 10.14
C ARG A 198 28.06 -13.42 9.14
N ALA A 199 28.11 -14.51 8.37
CA ALA A 199 29.14 -14.71 7.36
C ALA A 199 29.05 -13.67 6.22
N HIS A 200 27.83 -13.31 5.82
CA HIS A 200 27.57 -12.33 4.77
C HIS A 200 27.88 -10.88 5.20
N GLY A 201 27.82 -10.57 6.50
CA GLY A 201 28.01 -9.21 7.02
C GLY A 201 29.41 -8.61 6.86
N LEU A 202 30.36 -9.33 6.26
CA LEU A 202 31.68 -8.80 5.92
C LEU A 202 31.61 -7.97 4.65
N LEU A 203 31.84 -6.65 4.79
CA LEU A 203 31.89 -5.73 3.65
C LEU A 203 33.08 -6.07 2.74
N GLN A 204 32.81 -6.37 1.47
CA GLN A 204 33.84 -6.59 0.46
C GLN A 204 33.91 -5.38 -0.49
N GLU A 205 35.13 -4.96 -0.82
CA GLU A 205 35.38 -3.84 -1.75
C GLU A 205 34.88 -4.14 -3.17
N ARG A 206 35.01 -5.38 -3.62
CA ARG A 206 34.56 -5.81 -4.96
C ARG A 206 33.54 -6.94 -4.83
N PRO A 207 32.27 -6.70 -5.21
CA PRO A 207 31.26 -7.73 -5.13
C PRO A 207 31.40 -8.80 -6.20
N CYS A 208 31.09 -10.05 -5.82
CA CYS A 208 30.93 -11.19 -6.71
C CYS A 208 29.46 -11.63 -6.78
N ILE A 209 29.15 -12.53 -7.72
CA ILE A 209 27.77 -12.95 -7.96
C ILE A 209 27.17 -13.69 -6.76
N GLU A 210 27.97 -14.51 -6.08
CA GLU A 210 27.53 -15.28 -4.92
C GLU A 210 27.04 -14.38 -3.80
N MET A 211 27.65 -13.20 -3.61
CA MET A 211 27.16 -12.23 -2.64
C MET A 211 25.78 -11.67 -3.01
N VAL A 212 25.53 -11.41 -4.29
CA VAL A 212 24.20 -10.97 -4.76
C VAL A 212 23.17 -12.07 -4.50
N GLU A 213 23.48 -13.32 -4.88
CA GLU A 213 22.61 -14.47 -4.65
C GLU A 213 22.28 -14.63 -3.15
N ILE A 214 23.32 -14.59 -2.29
CA ILE A 214 23.16 -14.68 -0.83
C ILE A 214 22.31 -13.53 -0.29
N SER A 215 22.57 -12.29 -0.71
CA SER A 215 21.75 -11.13 -0.28
C SER A 215 20.27 -11.33 -0.63
N LEU A 216 19.96 -11.83 -1.83
CA LEU A 216 18.58 -12.08 -2.27
C LEU A 216 17.93 -13.24 -1.48
N LEU A 217 18.65 -14.35 -1.26
CA LEU A 217 18.16 -15.48 -0.46
C LEU A 217 17.87 -15.06 1.00
N LEU A 218 18.80 -14.31 1.62
CA LEU A 218 18.62 -13.76 2.96
C LEU A 218 17.48 -12.74 3.01
N CYS A 219 17.30 -11.94 1.96
CA CYS A 219 16.18 -11.00 1.84
C CYS A 219 14.84 -11.74 1.88
N LEU A 220 14.67 -12.80 1.08
CA LEU A 220 13.45 -13.61 1.07
C LEU A 220 13.16 -14.22 2.44
N TYR A 221 14.18 -14.80 3.09
CA TYR A 221 14.02 -15.35 4.45
C TYR A 221 13.62 -14.25 5.44
N ALA A 222 14.29 -13.09 5.40
CA ALA A 222 14.01 -11.96 6.28
C ALA A 222 12.58 -11.43 6.12
N LEU A 223 12.02 -11.40 4.89
CA LEU A 223 10.61 -11.08 4.66
C LEU A 223 9.69 -12.10 5.34
N CYS A 224 9.97 -13.40 5.18
CA CYS A 224 9.14 -14.46 5.74
C CYS A 224 9.08 -14.45 7.29
N VAL A 225 10.14 -13.98 7.95
CA VAL A 225 10.15 -13.76 9.41
C VAL A 225 9.81 -12.32 9.81
N ASN A 226 9.20 -11.56 8.90
CA ASN A 226 8.73 -10.18 9.07
C ASN A 226 9.81 -9.16 9.49
N ARG A 227 11.11 -9.43 9.23
CA ARG A 227 12.21 -8.47 9.39
C ARG A 227 12.32 -7.57 8.15
N ARG A 228 11.24 -6.85 7.84
CA ARG A 228 11.03 -6.04 6.63
C ARG A 228 12.12 -4.99 6.35
N HIS A 229 12.69 -4.37 7.39
CA HIS A 229 13.77 -3.40 7.23
C HIS A 229 15.09 -4.08 6.86
N SER A 230 15.40 -5.23 7.49
CA SER A 230 16.56 -6.03 7.09
C SER A 230 16.43 -6.55 5.66
N ALA A 231 15.24 -7.03 5.29
CA ALA A 231 14.95 -7.41 3.91
C ALA A 231 15.17 -6.25 2.92
N TYR A 232 14.63 -5.07 3.23
CA TYR A 232 14.85 -3.87 2.42
C TYR A 232 16.34 -3.57 2.22
N PHE A 233 17.14 -3.55 3.29
CA PHE A 233 18.59 -3.31 3.17
C PHE A 233 19.31 -4.39 2.37
N LEU A 234 18.95 -5.66 2.54
CA LEU A 234 19.53 -6.77 1.78
C LEU A 234 19.21 -6.66 0.28
N ALA A 235 17.95 -6.33 -0.07
CA ALA A 235 17.52 -6.12 -1.44
C ALA A 235 18.26 -4.93 -2.08
N SER A 236 18.31 -3.79 -1.38
CA SER A 236 19.01 -2.59 -1.83
C SER A 236 20.52 -2.82 -1.96
N SER A 237 21.12 -3.62 -1.07
CA SER A 237 22.52 -4.01 -1.19
C SER A 237 22.76 -4.91 -2.40
N ALA A 238 21.88 -5.88 -2.67
CA ALA A 238 21.99 -6.77 -3.81
C ALA A 238 21.98 -5.99 -5.14
N ILE A 239 20.99 -5.11 -5.33
CA ILE A 239 20.91 -4.32 -6.57
C ILE A 239 22.09 -3.34 -6.71
N ARG A 240 22.59 -2.78 -5.61
CA ARG A 240 23.78 -1.92 -5.62
C ARG A 240 25.05 -2.71 -5.95
N HIS A 241 25.20 -3.93 -5.46
CA HIS A 241 26.29 -4.82 -5.86
C HIS A 241 26.23 -5.12 -7.36
N CYS A 242 25.04 -5.39 -7.91
CA CYS A 242 24.87 -5.53 -9.36
C CYS A 242 25.31 -4.27 -10.13
N VAL A 243 25.00 -3.08 -9.63
CA VAL A 243 25.45 -1.80 -10.23
C VAL A 243 26.98 -1.70 -10.22
N VAL A 244 27.63 -2.00 -9.09
CA VAL A 244 29.10 -2.00 -8.97
C VAL A 244 29.74 -3.00 -9.93
N MET A 245 29.10 -4.15 -10.16
CA MET A 245 29.53 -5.16 -11.14
C MET A 245 29.23 -4.79 -12.59
N GLY A 246 28.52 -3.69 -12.85
CA GLY A 246 28.13 -3.27 -14.21
C GLY A 246 26.94 -4.02 -14.79
N LEU A 247 26.20 -4.80 -14.00
CA LEU A 247 25.07 -5.63 -14.47
C LEU A 247 23.81 -4.83 -14.83
N HIS A 248 23.84 -3.51 -14.69
CA HIS A 248 22.81 -2.58 -15.17
C HIS A 248 22.98 -2.22 -16.66
N PHE A 249 23.99 -2.79 -17.32
CA PHE A 249 24.22 -2.75 -18.76
C PHE A 249 24.23 -4.17 -19.34
N ASN A 250 23.86 -4.30 -20.61
CA ASN A 250 24.08 -5.54 -21.36
C ASN A 250 25.59 -5.86 -21.47
N LEU A 251 25.96 -7.08 -21.08
CA LEU A 251 27.35 -7.54 -21.15
C LEU A 251 27.80 -7.78 -22.60
N PRO A 252 28.96 -7.23 -23.05
CA PRO A 252 29.42 -7.37 -24.43
C PRO A 252 29.73 -8.82 -24.83
N ASP A 253 29.17 -9.29 -25.95
CA ASP A 253 29.38 -10.66 -26.47
C ASP A 253 30.85 -11.00 -26.69
N ALA A 254 31.65 -10.02 -27.14
CA ALA A 254 33.07 -10.21 -27.41
C ALA A 254 33.90 -10.52 -26.14
N GLN A 255 33.43 -10.09 -24.97
CA GLN A 255 34.13 -10.28 -23.69
C GLN A 255 33.51 -11.42 -22.86
N PHE A 256 32.22 -11.70 -23.05
CA PHE A 256 31.47 -12.73 -22.34
C PHE A 256 30.72 -13.61 -23.36
N PRO A 257 31.38 -14.63 -23.93
CA PRO A 257 30.75 -15.49 -24.94
C PRO A 257 29.84 -16.57 -24.33
N ASP A 258 29.93 -16.82 -23.03
CA ASP A 258 29.10 -17.82 -22.35
C ASP A 258 27.67 -17.30 -22.13
N MET A 259 26.77 -17.77 -23.00
CA MET A 259 25.36 -17.38 -23.01
C MET A 259 24.63 -17.81 -21.74
N GLU A 260 25.02 -18.93 -21.13
CA GLU A 260 24.38 -19.44 -19.92
C GLU A 260 24.63 -18.50 -18.74
N THR A 261 25.91 -18.18 -18.50
CA THR A 261 26.31 -17.22 -17.46
C THR A 261 25.68 -15.86 -17.73
N LYS A 262 25.67 -15.39 -18.99
CA LYS A 262 25.03 -14.11 -19.34
C LYS A 262 23.55 -14.07 -18.99
N GLU A 263 22.80 -15.12 -19.30
CA GLU A 263 21.38 -15.18 -18.98
C GLU A 263 21.15 -15.28 -17.46
N HIS A 264 21.98 -16.03 -16.73
CA HIS A 264 21.91 -16.06 -15.27
C HIS A 264 22.11 -14.66 -14.65
N LEU A 265 23.11 -13.91 -15.12
CA LEU A 265 23.39 -12.55 -14.67
C LEU A 265 22.25 -11.58 -15.04
N ASN A 266 21.69 -11.68 -16.24
CA ASN A 266 20.54 -10.90 -16.68
C ASN A 266 19.32 -11.13 -15.77
N ARG A 267 18.98 -12.41 -15.52
CA ARG A 267 17.85 -12.76 -14.67
C ARG A 267 18.05 -12.42 -13.19
N ILE A 268 19.28 -12.53 -12.68
CA ILE A 268 19.63 -12.06 -11.33
C ILE A 268 19.42 -10.55 -11.25
N TRP A 269 19.86 -9.77 -12.23
CA TRP A 269 19.64 -8.32 -12.27
C TRP A 269 18.16 -7.98 -12.13
N TRP A 270 17.31 -8.60 -12.96
CA TRP A 270 15.87 -8.35 -12.93
C TRP A 270 15.20 -8.84 -11.66
N THR A 271 15.65 -9.97 -11.11
CA THR A 271 15.19 -10.47 -9.81
C THR A 271 15.56 -9.51 -8.68
N ALA A 272 16.79 -8.99 -8.65
CA ALA A 272 17.22 -7.98 -7.69
C ALA A 272 16.41 -6.68 -7.82
N TYR A 273 16.14 -6.25 -9.05
CA TYR A 273 15.32 -5.07 -9.33
C TYR A 273 13.89 -5.23 -8.78
N ILE A 274 13.25 -6.40 -9.03
CA ILE A 274 11.91 -6.71 -8.53
C ILE A 274 11.87 -6.74 -6.99
N ILE A 275 12.85 -7.40 -6.36
CA ILE A 275 12.89 -7.56 -4.90
C ILE A 275 13.21 -6.23 -4.19
N ASP A 276 14.09 -5.38 -4.73
CA ASP A 276 14.36 -4.02 -4.20
C ASP A 276 13.07 -3.18 -4.22
N GLN A 277 12.38 -3.13 -5.36
CA GLN A 277 11.13 -2.38 -5.49
C GLN A 277 10.04 -2.91 -4.54
N THR A 278 9.88 -4.22 -4.47
CA THR A 278 8.82 -4.84 -3.65
C THR A 278 9.09 -4.60 -2.17
N SER A 279 10.33 -4.77 -1.72
CA SER A 279 10.73 -4.54 -0.33
C SER A 279 10.63 -3.07 0.07
N ALA A 280 10.97 -2.15 -0.85
CA ALA A 280 10.79 -0.72 -0.66
C ALA A 280 9.31 -0.36 -0.48
N SER A 281 8.41 -0.92 -1.30
CA SER A 281 6.95 -0.71 -1.18
C SER A 281 6.42 -1.20 0.18
N ILE A 282 6.76 -2.43 0.57
CA ILE A 282 6.37 -3.06 1.86
C ILE A 282 6.76 -2.21 3.08
N SER A 283 7.96 -1.62 3.02
CA SER A 283 8.51 -0.80 4.11
C SER A 283 8.26 0.71 3.93
N SER A 284 7.59 1.09 2.84
CA SER A 284 7.39 2.49 2.40
C SER A 284 8.68 3.31 2.38
N GLN A 285 9.73 2.72 1.81
CA GLN A 285 11.05 3.31 1.65
C GLN A 285 11.31 3.73 0.21
N MET A 286 12.42 4.43 -0.01
CA MET A 286 12.87 4.83 -1.33
C MET A 286 13.51 3.65 -2.08
N VAL A 287 13.39 3.69 -3.39
CA VAL A 287 13.90 2.69 -4.33
C VAL A 287 15.35 3.03 -4.70
N SER A 288 16.20 2.01 -4.93
CA SER A 288 17.65 2.22 -4.98
C SER A 288 18.17 2.73 -6.34
N VAL A 289 17.54 2.31 -7.44
CA VAL A 289 17.99 2.58 -8.81
C VAL A 289 16.84 3.20 -9.62
N PRO A 290 17.04 4.32 -10.33
CA PRO A 290 16.01 4.91 -11.19
C PRO A 290 15.97 4.18 -12.56
N ASP A 291 14.82 4.22 -13.25
CA ASP A 291 14.60 3.38 -14.44
C ASP A 291 15.36 3.85 -15.69
N ASP A 292 15.75 5.12 -15.72
CA ASP A 292 16.54 5.76 -16.78
C ASP A 292 18.02 5.35 -16.78
N GLU A 293 18.49 4.74 -15.69
CA GLU A 293 19.85 4.21 -15.55
C GLU A 293 19.93 2.69 -15.81
N VAL A 294 18.87 2.09 -16.38
CA VAL A 294 18.79 0.65 -16.64
C VAL A 294 18.84 0.37 -18.13
N PHE A 295 19.94 -0.23 -18.58
CA PHE A 295 20.24 -0.55 -19.98
C PHE A 295 20.41 -2.05 -20.21
N VAL A 296 19.58 -2.84 -19.53
CA VAL A 296 19.57 -4.31 -19.60
C VAL A 296 18.37 -4.75 -20.43
N ASP A 297 18.58 -5.74 -21.30
CA ASP A 297 17.52 -6.34 -22.09
C ASP A 297 16.61 -7.23 -21.21
N PRO A 298 15.34 -7.42 -21.58
CA PRO A 298 14.47 -8.39 -20.90
C PRO A 298 15.07 -9.82 -20.92
N PRO A 299 14.73 -10.67 -19.93
CA PRO A 299 15.12 -12.08 -19.93
C PRO A 299 14.73 -12.79 -21.24
N SER A 300 15.59 -13.68 -21.73
CA SER A 300 15.38 -14.35 -23.02
C SER A 300 15.84 -15.80 -23.02
N MET A 301 15.05 -16.67 -23.63
CA MET A 301 15.47 -18.05 -23.92
C MET A 301 16.31 -18.15 -25.20
N ALA A 302 16.46 -17.05 -25.95
CA ALA A 302 17.16 -17.07 -27.24
C ALA A 302 18.65 -17.40 -27.07
N GLY A 303 19.11 -18.44 -27.76
CA GLY A 303 20.51 -18.86 -27.75
C GLY A 303 20.87 -19.89 -26.66
N LEU A 304 19.93 -20.26 -25.79
CA LEU A 304 20.08 -21.40 -24.88
C LEU A 304 19.78 -22.71 -25.65
N ILE A 305 20.73 -23.65 -25.68
CA ILE A 305 20.61 -24.92 -26.44
C ILE A 305 20.85 -26.11 -25.51
N GLY A 306 20.04 -27.19 -25.65
CA GLY A 306 20.29 -28.48 -25.01
C GLY A 306 19.88 -28.56 -23.53
N GLY A 307 20.56 -29.41 -22.75
CA GLY A 307 20.24 -29.69 -21.33
C GLY A 307 20.34 -28.50 -20.37
N VAL A 308 20.89 -27.37 -20.83
CA VAL A 308 20.98 -26.09 -20.12
C VAL A 308 19.59 -25.47 -19.86
N GLN A 309 18.59 -25.81 -20.67
CA GLN A 309 17.21 -25.32 -20.48
C GLN A 309 16.58 -25.75 -19.13
N ALA A 310 17.10 -26.81 -18.48
CA ALA A 310 16.56 -27.28 -17.21
C ALA A 310 16.81 -26.32 -16.03
N ASP A 311 17.84 -25.46 -16.12
CA ASP A 311 18.19 -24.47 -15.09
C ASP A 311 17.50 -23.11 -15.29
N PHE A 312 16.78 -22.92 -16.40
CA PHE A 312 16.12 -21.67 -16.76
C PHE A 312 14.64 -21.89 -17.07
N GLN A 313 13.77 -21.34 -16.23
CA GLN A 313 12.33 -21.33 -16.50
C GLN A 313 11.98 -20.46 -17.71
N ASP A 314 10.74 -20.61 -18.16
CA ASP A 314 10.12 -19.72 -19.14
C ASP A 314 10.21 -18.25 -18.69
N THR A 315 10.53 -17.37 -19.65
CA THR A 315 10.81 -15.95 -19.39
C THR A 315 9.57 -15.09 -19.27
N ASP A 316 8.41 -15.55 -19.72
CA ASP A 316 7.23 -14.69 -19.90
C ASP A 316 6.72 -14.15 -18.57
N CYS A 317 6.65 -14.99 -17.53
CA CYS A 317 6.25 -14.55 -16.19
C CYS A 317 7.22 -13.54 -15.59
N LEU A 318 8.53 -13.76 -15.76
CA LEU A 318 9.56 -12.86 -15.22
C LEU A 318 9.55 -11.51 -15.97
N SER A 319 9.50 -11.54 -17.30
CA SER A 319 9.39 -10.34 -18.15
C SER A 319 8.12 -9.54 -17.85
N ALA A 320 6.98 -10.22 -17.72
CA ALA A 320 5.72 -9.57 -17.31
C ALA A 320 5.83 -8.96 -15.91
N ARG A 321 6.50 -9.64 -14.96
CA ARG A 321 6.74 -9.12 -13.61
C ARG A 321 7.63 -7.87 -13.61
N VAL A 322 8.68 -7.85 -14.44
CA VAL A 322 9.56 -6.67 -14.60
C VAL A 322 8.75 -5.47 -15.07
N HIS A 323 7.93 -5.64 -16.12
CA HIS A 323 7.08 -4.56 -16.64
C HIS A 323 6.07 -4.06 -15.60
N LEU A 324 5.39 -4.98 -14.91
CA LEU A 324 4.47 -4.62 -13.83
C LEU A 324 5.16 -3.87 -12.70
N THR A 325 6.38 -4.28 -12.34
CA THR A 325 7.18 -3.64 -11.29
C THR A 325 7.52 -2.18 -11.66
N LYS A 326 7.91 -1.92 -12.91
CA LYS A 326 8.15 -0.56 -13.44
C LYS A 326 6.88 0.30 -13.35
N ILE A 327 5.74 -0.23 -13.79
CA ILE A 327 4.44 0.47 -13.71
C ILE A 327 4.08 0.78 -12.25
N THR A 328 4.22 -0.20 -11.36
CA THR A 328 3.92 -0.06 -9.93
C THR A 328 4.80 0.99 -9.27
N LYS A 329 6.09 1.00 -9.58
CA LYS A 329 7.05 2.01 -9.09
C LYS A 329 6.67 3.42 -9.52
N LYS A 330 6.36 3.60 -10.82
CA LYS A 330 5.88 4.87 -11.37
C LYS A 330 4.57 5.32 -10.69
N MET A 331 3.63 4.40 -10.54
CA MET A 331 2.35 4.65 -9.86
C MET A 331 2.56 5.07 -8.41
N ILE A 332 3.37 4.36 -7.62
CA ILE A 332 3.63 4.72 -6.22
C ILE A 332 4.24 6.11 -6.12
N LYS A 333 5.25 6.42 -6.95
CA LYS A 333 5.88 7.75 -6.99
C LYS A 333 4.86 8.85 -7.32
N SER A 334 3.95 8.58 -8.26
CA SER A 334 2.94 9.52 -8.73
C SER A 334 1.80 9.72 -7.72
N VAL A 335 1.24 8.63 -7.18
CA VAL A 335 0.04 8.62 -6.33
C VAL A 335 0.37 8.93 -4.87
N TYR A 336 1.50 8.43 -4.35
CA TYR A 336 1.88 8.55 -2.93
C TYR A 336 3.10 9.46 -2.70
N GLY A 337 3.75 9.94 -3.76
CA GLY A 337 4.88 10.84 -3.64
C GLY A 337 4.49 12.17 -2.97
N ARG A 338 5.36 12.66 -2.08
CA ARG A 338 5.21 13.97 -1.41
C ARG A 338 5.70 15.15 -2.25
N GLY A 339 6.18 14.90 -3.46
CA GLY A 339 6.63 15.94 -4.38
C GLY A 339 5.47 16.82 -4.85
N GLN A 340 5.74 18.11 -5.10
CA GLN A 340 4.75 19.03 -5.65
C GLN A 340 4.40 18.61 -7.07
N THR A 341 3.20 18.06 -7.27
CA THR A 341 2.70 17.63 -8.57
C THR A 341 1.54 18.53 -8.98
N LYS A 342 1.64 19.17 -10.15
CA LYS A 342 0.58 20.05 -10.67
C LYS A 342 -0.63 19.28 -11.23
N GLU A 343 -0.42 18.01 -11.58
CA GLU A 343 -1.45 17.15 -12.13
C GLU A 343 -2.48 16.76 -11.05
N PRO A 344 -3.80 16.82 -11.31
CA PRO A 344 -4.85 16.33 -10.41
C PRO A 344 -4.67 14.88 -9.95
N PHE A 345 -5.09 14.56 -8.73
CA PHE A 345 -4.94 13.22 -8.16
C PHE A 345 -5.62 12.14 -9.01
N LEU A 346 -6.88 12.35 -9.41
CA LEU A 346 -7.63 11.37 -10.22
C LEU A 346 -7.00 11.16 -11.60
N GLN A 347 -6.34 12.16 -12.19
CA GLN A 347 -5.63 12.01 -13.46
C GLN A 347 -4.39 11.11 -13.29
N ARG A 348 -3.67 11.24 -12.18
CA ARG A 348 -2.53 10.35 -11.86
C ARG A 348 -2.97 8.91 -11.68
N VAL A 349 -4.11 8.68 -11.02
CA VAL A 349 -4.73 7.35 -10.90
C VAL A 349 -5.15 6.84 -12.27
N GLN A 350 -5.80 7.65 -13.09
CA GLN A 350 -6.20 7.29 -14.46
C GLN A 350 -5.00 6.87 -15.33
N HIS A 351 -3.89 7.60 -15.27
CA HIS A 351 -2.66 7.22 -15.97
C HIS A 351 -2.11 5.88 -15.49
N ALA A 352 -2.07 5.65 -14.17
CA ALA A 352 -1.64 4.38 -13.62
C ALA A 352 -2.53 3.21 -14.07
N LEU A 353 -3.85 3.41 -14.10
CA LEU A 353 -4.80 2.39 -14.56
C LEU A 353 -4.73 2.13 -16.06
N ARG A 354 -4.43 3.14 -16.89
CA ARG A 354 -4.14 2.96 -18.32
C ARG A 354 -2.89 2.12 -18.54
N ASP A 355 -1.80 2.41 -17.82
CA ASP A 355 -0.57 1.62 -17.88
C ASP A 355 -0.82 0.15 -17.46
N LEU A 356 -1.62 -0.07 -16.40
CA LEU A 356 -2.00 -1.41 -15.92
C LEU A 356 -2.92 -2.15 -16.91
N LYS A 357 -3.88 -1.47 -17.53
CA LYS A 357 -4.74 -2.05 -18.57
C LYS A 357 -3.92 -2.48 -19.79
N GLN A 358 -3.06 -1.60 -20.27
CA GLN A 358 -2.16 -1.91 -21.38
C GLN A 358 -1.28 -3.11 -21.05
N TRP A 359 -0.72 -3.17 -19.85
CA TRP A 359 0.08 -4.32 -19.41
C TRP A 359 -0.72 -5.62 -19.50
N LEU A 360 -1.96 -5.65 -19.00
CA LEU A 360 -2.82 -6.84 -19.02
C LEU A 360 -3.14 -7.29 -20.45
N GLU A 361 -3.45 -6.35 -21.35
CA GLU A 361 -3.74 -6.60 -22.77
C GLU A 361 -2.53 -7.15 -23.55
N THR A 362 -1.30 -6.84 -23.11
CA THR A 362 -0.06 -7.30 -23.75
C THR A 362 0.42 -8.67 -23.27
N LEU A 363 -0.23 -9.28 -22.28
CA LEU A 363 0.19 -10.59 -21.77
C LEU A 363 -0.04 -11.71 -22.80
N PRO A 364 0.90 -12.65 -22.95
CA PRO A 364 0.66 -13.90 -23.67
C PRO A 364 -0.55 -14.68 -23.12
N SER A 365 -1.25 -15.40 -23.99
CA SER A 365 -2.44 -16.19 -23.65
C SER A 365 -2.19 -17.20 -22.53
N ASP A 366 -0.98 -17.75 -22.47
CA ASP A 366 -0.63 -18.85 -21.58
C ASP A 366 -0.51 -18.39 -20.12
N ILE A 367 -0.10 -17.14 -19.92
CA ILE A 367 0.03 -16.50 -18.59
C ILE A 367 -1.17 -15.59 -18.25
N HIS A 368 -2.18 -15.54 -19.11
CA HIS A 368 -3.46 -14.88 -18.81
C HIS A 368 -4.29 -15.74 -17.84
N MET A 369 -4.95 -15.10 -16.86
CA MET A 369 -5.86 -15.77 -15.93
C MET A 369 -7.30 -15.56 -16.41
N SER A 370 -7.96 -16.64 -16.85
CA SER A 370 -9.38 -16.61 -17.20
C SER A 370 -10.24 -17.12 -16.04
N SER A 371 -11.50 -16.67 -16.00
CA SER A 371 -12.50 -17.02 -14.99
C SER A 371 -12.66 -18.54 -14.82
N GLU A 372 -12.51 -19.30 -15.90
CA GLU A 372 -12.71 -20.75 -15.91
C GLU A 372 -11.44 -21.57 -15.57
N SER A 373 -10.26 -20.94 -15.46
CA SER A 373 -8.97 -21.66 -15.38
C SER A 373 -8.11 -21.38 -14.13
N SER A 374 -8.60 -20.62 -13.16
CA SER A 374 -7.81 -20.20 -11.97
C SER A 374 -7.17 -21.39 -11.21
N HIS A 375 -7.89 -22.51 -11.12
CA HIS A 375 -7.51 -23.76 -10.41
C HIS A 375 -6.41 -24.60 -11.08
N SER A 376 -5.99 -24.24 -12.31
CA SER A 376 -5.02 -25.04 -13.09
C SER A 376 -3.75 -24.27 -13.47
N LYS A 377 -3.63 -23.00 -13.06
CA LYS A 377 -2.49 -22.16 -13.46
C LYS A 377 -1.29 -22.38 -12.53
N PRO A 378 -0.05 -22.32 -13.06
CA PRO A 378 1.15 -22.38 -12.24
C PRO A 378 1.19 -21.30 -11.15
N ALA A 379 1.82 -21.59 -10.00
CA ALA A 379 1.96 -20.65 -8.89
C ALA A 379 2.61 -19.31 -9.30
N ALA A 380 3.52 -19.34 -10.27
CA ALA A 380 4.12 -18.16 -10.89
C ALA A 380 3.08 -17.19 -11.48
N VAL A 381 2.11 -17.74 -12.21
CA VAL A 381 1.02 -16.99 -12.85
C VAL A 381 0.07 -16.44 -11.78
N GLN A 382 -0.30 -17.26 -10.79
CA GLN A 382 -1.12 -16.80 -9.67
C GLN A 382 -0.44 -15.64 -8.93
N SER A 383 0.85 -15.77 -8.61
CA SER A 383 1.65 -14.72 -7.99
C SER A 383 1.73 -13.45 -8.84
N LEU A 384 1.76 -13.57 -10.18
CA LEU A 384 1.78 -12.43 -11.10
C LEU A 384 0.49 -11.63 -11.04
N HIS A 385 -0.65 -12.31 -11.12
CA HIS A 385 -1.97 -11.69 -11.03
C HIS A 385 -2.27 -11.13 -9.63
N LEU A 386 -1.79 -11.76 -8.56
CA LEU A 386 -1.88 -11.20 -7.21
C LEU A 386 -1.11 -9.87 -7.08
N ALA A 387 0.09 -9.77 -7.65
CA ALA A 387 0.81 -8.50 -7.67
C ALA A 387 0.13 -7.44 -8.56
N PHE A 388 -0.49 -7.86 -9.66
CA PHE A 388 -1.29 -6.96 -10.49
C PHE A 388 -2.46 -6.39 -9.69
N ASN A 389 -3.23 -7.25 -9.00
CA ASN A 389 -4.34 -6.83 -8.15
C ASN A 389 -3.86 -5.90 -7.03
N GLN A 390 -2.72 -6.20 -6.39
CA GLN A 390 -2.16 -5.31 -5.38
C GLN A 390 -1.81 -3.94 -5.97
N SER A 391 -1.31 -3.88 -7.20
CA SER A 391 -1.00 -2.61 -7.88
C SER A 391 -2.27 -1.80 -8.15
N MET A 392 -3.35 -2.46 -8.59
CA MET A 392 -4.68 -1.87 -8.75
C MET A 392 -5.24 -1.35 -7.42
N ILE A 393 -5.17 -2.16 -6.36
CA ILE A 393 -5.60 -1.79 -5.01
C ILE A 393 -4.81 -0.57 -4.51
N LEU A 394 -3.48 -0.57 -4.64
CA LEU A 394 -2.66 0.58 -4.25
C LEU A 394 -3.06 1.85 -4.99
N ALA A 395 -3.38 1.78 -6.29
CA ALA A 395 -3.79 2.96 -7.06
C ALA A 395 -5.18 3.50 -6.64
N THR A 396 -6.11 2.61 -6.27
CA THR A 396 -7.54 2.94 -6.10
C THR A 396 -8.01 3.01 -4.64
N ARG A 397 -7.31 2.40 -3.68
CA ARG A 397 -7.69 2.42 -2.25
C ARG A 397 -7.84 3.81 -1.61
N PRO A 398 -7.11 4.89 -2.03
CA PRO A 398 -7.41 6.23 -1.54
C PRO A 398 -8.82 6.70 -1.90
N ILE A 399 -9.29 6.30 -3.09
CA ILE A 399 -10.61 6.63 -3.61
C ILE A 399 -11.67 5.85 -2.84
N LEU A 400 -11.45 4.55 -2.62
CA LEU A 400 -12.35 3.73 -1.80
C LEU A 400 -12.52 4.30 -0.38
N LEU A 401 -11.44 4.70 0.28
CA LEU A 401 -11.54 5.30 1.61
C LEU A 401 -12.26 6.66 1.58
N HIS A 402 -12.07 7.45 0.52
CA HIS A 402 -12.82 8.69 0.31
C HIS A 402 -14.32 8.41 0.13
N THR A 403 -14.69 7.38 -0.63
CA THR A 403 -16.09 6.94 -0.80
C THR A 403 -16.72 6.56 0.54
N LEU A 404 -16.01 5.83 1.41
CA LEU A 404 -16.48 5.52 2.76
C LEU A 404 -16.70 6.78 3.60
N ARG A 405 -15.80 7.78 3.51
CA ARG A 405 -15.95 9.05 4.22
C ARG A 405 -17.23 9.77 3.80
N MET A 406 -17.49 9.85 2.50
CA MET A 406 -18.70 10.47 1.97
C MET A 406 -19.97 9.74 2.44
N HIS A 407 -19.95 8.39 2.51
CA HIS A 407 -21.07 7.63 3.08
C HIS A 407 -21.28 7.91 4.58
N LYS A 408 -20.20 7.98 5.37
CA LYS A 408 -20.27 8.32 6.80
C LYS A 408 -20.89 9.72 7.02
N GLU A 409 -20.46 10.71 6.24
CA GLU A 409 -20.98 12.08 6.31
C GLU A 409 -22.44 12.18 5.84
N ALA A 410 -22.81 11.42 4.81
CA ALA A 410 -24.15 11.42 4.27
C ALA A 410 -25.16 10.70 5.17
N ASN A 411 -24.78 9.71 5.97
CA ASN A 411 -25.66 9.07 6.96
C ASN A 411 -26.19 10.04 8.05
N GLY A 412 -25.65 11.27 8.15
CA GLY A 412 -26.21 12.35 8.95
C GLY A 412 -27.35 13.14 8.27
N ASN A 413 -27.57 12.96 6.96
CA ASN A 413 -28.60 13.59 6.12
C ASN A 413 -29.29 12.52 5.24
N THR A 414 -30.29 12.86 4.41
CA THR A 414 -31.04 11.84 3.63
C THR A 414 -30.14 11.03 2.66
N PRO A 415 -30.37 9.71 2.47
CA PRO A 415 -29.54 8.83 1.62
C PRO A 415 -29.31 9.31 0.19
N ASN A 416 -30.30 9.98 -0.41
CA ASN A 416 -30.20 10.57 -1.76
C ASN A 416 -29.08 11.62 -1.89
N THR A 417 -28.56 12.16 -0.78
CA THR A 417 -27.49 13.16 -0.80
C THR A 417 -26.11 12.53 -1.02
N ALA A 418 -25.88 11.27 -0.60
CA ALA A 418 -24.60 10.56 -0.82
C ALA A 418 -24.37 10.24 -2.31
N GLU A 419 -25.40 9.69 -2.96
CA GLU A 419 -25.39 9.32 -4.39
C GLU A 419 -25.28 10.56 -5.29
N GLN A 420 -25.75 11.72 -4.82
CA GLN A 420 -25.61 13.00 -5.52
C GLN A 420 -24.22 13.65 -5.34
N MET A 421 -23.46 13.26 -4.31
CA MET A 421 -22.14 13.81 -3.99
C MET A 421 -20.97 13.04 -4.61
N ILE A 422 -21.19 11.77 -4.99
CA ILE A 422 -20.14 10.90 -5.55
C ILE A 422 -20.30 10.81 -7.06
N SER A 423 -19.28 11.27 -7.81
CA SER A 423 -19.26 11.11 -9.27
C SER A 423 -19.25 9.63 -9.67
N ASN A 424 -19.96 9.26 -10.74
CA ASN A 424 -19.97 7.90 -11.31
C ASN A 424 -18.55 7.33 -11.51
N SER A 425 -17.57 8.17 -11.84
CA SER A 425 -16.16 7.75 -12.00
C SER A 425 -15.52 7.34 -10.66
N VAL A 426 -15.83 8.03 -9.57
CA VAL A 426 -15.32 7.72 -8.22
C VAL A 426 -15.89 6.40 -7.73
N GLN A 427 -17.19 6.17 -7.97
CA GLN A 427 -17.86 4.91 -7.64
C GLN A 427 -17.28 3.74 -8.44
N ALA A 428 -17.08 3.90 -9.75
CA ALA A 428 -16.45 2.90 -10.62
C ALA A 428 -15.05 2.50 -10.15
N LEU A 429 -14.23 3.47 -9.75
CA LEU A 429 -12.87 3.23 -9.26
C LEU A 429 -12.84 2.56 -7.90
N ALA A 430 -13.76 2.93 -7.00
CA ALA A 430 -13.94 2.26 -5.71
C ALA A 430 -14.35 0.79 -5.91
N GLU A 431 -15.30 0.53 -6.81
CA GLU A 431 -15.75 -0.80 -7.17
C GLU A 431 -14.64 -1.64 -7.83
N ALA A 432 -13.83 -1.04 -8.72
CA ALA A 432 -12.65 -1.72 -9.28
C ALA A 432 -11.65 -2.14 -8.20
N CYS A 433 -11.48 -1.33 -7.14
CA CYS A 433 -10.68 -1.68 -5.97
C CYS A 433 -11.22 -2.93 -5.27
N VAL A 434 -12.53 -2.96 -5.00
CA VAL A 434 -13.23 -4.08 -4.35
C VAL A 434 -13.14 -5.35 -5.18
N ARG A 435 -13.35 -5.28 -6.51
CA ARG A 435 -13.23 -6.46 -7.40
C ARG A 435 -11.82 -7.05 -7.38
N CYS A 436 -10.77 -6.22 -7.37
CA CYS A 436 -9.39 -6.70 -7.26
C CYS A 436 -9.13 -7.40 -5.92
N ALA A 437 -9.73 -6.91 -4.83
CA ALA A 437 -9.65 -7.55 -3.51
C ALA A 437 -10.40 -8.88 -3.47
N ARG A 438 -11.63 -8.94 -3.99
CA ARG A 438 -12.42 -10.19 -4.12
C ARG A 438 -11.66 -11.25 -4.92
N HIS A 439 -11.09 -10.86 -6.07
CA HIS A 439 -10.31 -11.79 -6.89
C HIS A 439 -9.04 -12.26 -6.16
N SER A 440 -8.30 -11.37 -5.49
CA SER A 440 -7.13 -11.75 -4.70
C SER A 440 -7.48 -12.72 -3.57
N TYR A 441 -8.56 -12.43 -2.83
CA TYR A 441 -9.07 -13.32 -1.79
C TYR A 441 -9.43 -14.71 -2.36
N ALA A 442 -10.19 -14.76 -3.46
CA ALA A 442 -10.58 -16.02 -4.09
C ALA A 442 -9.36 -16.84 -4.54
N THR A 443 -8.37 -16.21 -5.18
CA THR A 443 -7.11 -16.89 -5.56
C THR A 443 -6.36 -17.43 -4.35
N LEU A 444 -6.27 -16.66 -3.25
CA LEU A 444 -5.55 -17.07 -2.04
C LEU A 444 -6.28 -18.18 -1.27
N VAL A 445 -7.61 -18.14 -1.21
CA VAL A 445 -8.43 -19.23 -0.66
C VAL A 445 -8.24 -20.50 -1.48
N GLU A 446 -8.18 -20.39 -2.80
CA GLU A 446 -7.90 -21.54 -3.66
C GLU A 446 -6.49 -22.11 -3.41
N SER A 447 -5.47 -21.25 -3.35
CA SER A 447 -4.12 -21.70 -2.98
C SER A 447 -4.07 -22.37 -1.61
N TRP A 448 -4.95 -21.96 -0.68
CA TRP A 448 -5.09 -22.62 0.62
C TRP A 448 -5.68 -24.02 0.49
N ILE A 449 -6.75 -24.18 -0.31
CA ILE A 449 -7.43 -25.46 -0.58
C ILE A 449 -6.48 -26.45 -1.26
N GLU A 450 -5.71 -25.97 -2.25
CA GLU A 450 -4.71 -26.77 -2.97
C GLU A 450 -3.45 -27.09 -2.13
N GLY A 451 -3.29 -26.44 -0.98
CA GLY A 451 -2.12 -26.60 -0.12
C GLY A 451 -0.84 -25.97 -0.68
N THR A 452 -0.97 -25.00 -1.59
CA THR A 452 0.13 -24.22 -2.16
C THR A 452 0.44 -22.97 -1.35
N PHE A 453 -0.52 -22.45 -0.57
CA PHE A 453 -0.32 -21.38 0.41
C PHE A 453 0.60 -21.86 1.56
N ARG A 454 1.78 -21.27 1.70
CA ARG A 454 2.75 -21.66 2.74
C ARG A 454 2.58 -20.84 4.00
N THR A 455 2.81 -21.45 5.16
CA THR A 455 2.66 -20.81 6.48
C THR A 455 3.45 -19.50 6.61
N PHE A 456 4.68 -19.48 6.09
CA PHE A 456 5.59 -18.33 6.19
C PHE A 456 5.68 -17.51 4.89
N ASP A 457 4.77 -17.71 3.94
CA ASP A 457 4.75 -16.91 2.71
C ASP A 457 4.33 -15.47 3.02
N TYR A 458 5.30 -14.55 3.01
CA TYR A 458 5.03 -13.15 3.32
C TYR A 458 4.10 -12.49 2.30
N PHE A 459 4.30 -12.74 1.00
CA PHE A 459 3.56 -12.05 -0.06
C PHE A 459 2.09 -12.44 -0.04
N ASN A 460 1.80 -13.74 0.00
CA ASN A 460 0.43 -14.24 0.07
C ASN A 460 -0.27 -13.79 1.37
N THR A 461 0.44 -13.79 2.49
CA THR A 461 -0.07 -13.28 3.78
C THR A 461 -0.38 -11.78 3.72
N GLN A 462 0.47 -10.98 3.08
CA GLN A 462 0.25 -9.55 2.86
C GLN A 462 -0.95 -9.31 1.94
N TYR A 463 -1.05 -10.01 0.81
CA TYR A 463 -2.15 -9.87 -0.13
C TYR A 463 -3.49 -10.25 0.52
N LEU A 464 -3.51 -11.29 1.36
CA LEU A 464 -4.71 -11.66 2.13
C LEU A 464 -5.13 -10.55 3.09
N PHE A 465 -4.19 -9.94 3.81
CA PHE A 465 -4.47 -8.82 4.70
C PHE A 465 -4.95 -7.57 3.95
N SER A 466 -4.32 -7.25 2.82
CA SER A 466 -4.71 -6.14 1.94
C SER A 466 -6.15 -6.34 1.44
N ALA A 467 -6.46 -7.52 0.89
CA ALA A 467 -7.80 -7.88 0.43
C ALA A 467 -8.83 -7.81 1.57
N ALA A 468 -8.53 -8.39 2.73
CA ALA A 468 -9.40 -8.33 3.91
C ALA A 468 -9.73 -6.88 4.32
N THR A 469 -8.74 -5.98 4.30
CA THR A 469 -8.95 -4.57 4.63
C THR A 469 -9.91 -3.89 3.64
N ILE A 470 -9.78 -4.19 2.34
CA ILE A 470 -10.67 -3.65 1.31
C ILE A 470 -12.09 -4.22 1.42
N LEU A 471 -12.22 -5.52 1.69
CA LEU A 471 -13.53 -6.17 1.90
C LEU A 471 -14.24 -5.62 3.15
N ALA A 472 -13.49 -5.33 4.22
CA ALA A 472 -14.02 -4.67 5.41
C ALA A 472 -14.61 -3.30 5.08
N ILE A 473 -13.90 -2.48 4.29
CA ILE A 473 -14.41 -1.18 3.84
C ILE A 473 -15.66 -1.35 2.96
N SER A 474 -15.62 -2.27 2.00
CA SER A 474 -16.74 -2.56 1.09
C SER A 474 -18.02 -2.91 1.86
N SER A 475 -17.89 -3.71 2.93
CA SER A 475 -19.02 -4.13 3.78
C SER A 475 -19.75 -2.98 4.49
N LEU A 476 -19.16 -1.79 4.55
CA LEU A 476 -19.73 -0.58 5.15
C LEU A 476 -20.32 0.40 4.14
N ILE A 477 -19.95 0.31 2.86
CA ILE A 477 -20.37 1.26 1.81
C ILE A 477 -21.73 0.87 1.21
N GLY A 478 -22.27 -0.32 1.49
CA GLY A 478 -23.59 -0.75 0.99
C GLY A 478 -23.60 -1.11 -0.50
N VAL A 479 -22.44 -1.49 -1.05
CA VAL A 479 -22.27 -2.00 -2.42
C VAL A 479 -23.05 -3.33 -2.59
N PRO A 480 -23.53 -3.68 -3.80
CA PRO A 480 -24.01 -5.04 -4.08
C PRO A 480 -22.98 -6.08 -3.58
N GLU A 481 -23.47 -7.13 -2.91
CA GLU A 481 -22.65 -8.16 -2.22
C GLU A 481 -21.98 -7.75 -0.89
N SER A 482 -22.35 -6.62 -0.26
CA SER A 482 -21.81 -6.20 1.05
C SER A 482 -21.86 -7.28 2.15
N SER A 483 -22.88 -8.14 2.15
CA SER A 483 -22.97 -9.27 3.09
C SER A 483 -21.91 -10.34 2.84
N LYS A 484 -21.63 -10.63 1.57
CA LYS A 484 -20.60 -11.59 1.18
C LYS A 484 -19.21 -11.06 1.50
N ASP A 485 -18.95 -9.78 1.23
CA ASP A 485 -17.67 -9.14 1.54
C ASP A 485 -17.35 -9.18 3.04
N ARG A 486 -18.39 -9.02 3.87
CA ARG A 486 -18.31 -9.15 5.33
C ARG A 486 -17.93 -10.57 5.76
N GLU A 487 -18.58 -11.58 5.21
CA GLU A 487 -18.25 -12.99 5.46
C GLU A 487 -16.80 -13.30 5.04
N ASP A 488 -16.41 -12.85 3.84
CA ASP A 488 -15.08 -13.06 3.29
C ASP A 488 -14.00 -12.32 4.11
N PHE A 489 -14.29 -11.12 4.63
CA PHE A 489 -13.42 -10.41 5.59
C PHE A 489 -13.21 -11.20 6.89
N VAL A 490 -14.29 -11.71 7.48
CA VAL A 490 -14.23 -12.49 8.72
C VAL A 490 -13.42 -13.76 8.50
N PHE A 491 -13.66 -14.48 7.39
CA PHE A 491 -12.95 -15.70 7.05
C PHE A 491 -11.46 -15.45 6.74
N ALA A 492 -11.12 -14.39 6.01
CA ALA A 492 -9.73 -14.00 5.81
C ALA A 492 -9.00 -13.76 7.14
N GLY A 493 -9.69 -13.16 8.12
CA GLY A 493 -9.19 -13.02 9.49
C GLY A 493 -8.92 -14.35 10.19
N GLN A 494 -9.78 -15.36 9.99
CA GLN A 494 -9.58 -16.71 10.51
C GLN A 494 -8.38 -17.41 9.85
N LEU A 495 -8.21 -17.29 8.53
CA LEU A 495 -7.04 -17.82 7.82
C LEU A 495 -5.74 -17.19 8.33
N LEU A 496 -5.71 -15.86 8.53
CA LEU A 496 -4.57 -15.18 9.17
C LEU A 496 -4.33 -15.70 10.60
N GLY A 497 -5.39 -15.96 11.36
CA GLY A 497 -5.32 -16.58 12.69
C GLY A 497 -4.64 -17.95 12.66
N ASN A 498 -5.00 -18.81 11.71
CA ASN A 498 -4.38 -20.12 11.52
C ASN A 498 -2.87 -20.01 11.19
N LEU A 499 -2.48 -19.02 10.39
CA LEU A 499 -1.08 -18.74 10.10
C LEU A 499 -0.31 -18.25 11.34
N ARG A 500 -0.91 -17.34 12.12
CA ARG A 500 -0.35 -16.86 13.40
C ARG A 500 -0.12 -18.03 14.35
N ASP A 501 -1.13 -18.89 14.51
CA ASP A 501 -1.07 -20.03 15.43
C ASP A 501 -0.06 -21.10 14.96
N SER A 502 0.24 -21.10 13.66
CA SER A 502 1.33 -21.89 13.06
C SER A 502 2.71 -21.23 13.13
N GLY A 503 2.84 -20.05 13.75
CA GLY A 503 4.10 -19.34 13.99
C GLY A 503 4.43 -18.20 13.05
N SER A 504 3.54 -17.81 12.12
CA SER A 504 3.79 -16.72 11.18
C SER A 504 3.83 -15.35 11.86
N PHE A 505 4.99 -14.69 11.80
CA PHE A 505 5.22 -13.36 12.36
C PHE A 505 4.40 -12.27 11.66
N ALA A 506 4.32 -12.33 10.33
CA ALA A 506 3.54 -11.38 9.53
C ALA A 506 2.05 -11.51 9.84
N ALA A 507 1.53 -12.74 9.90
CA ALA A 507 0.14 -12.99 10.27
C ALA A 507 -0.15 -12.55 11.72
N THR A 508 0.77 -12.76 12.66
CA THR A 508 0.65 -12.26 14.04
C THR A 508 0.44 -10.76 14.08
N GLU A 509 1.20 -10.00 13.29
CA GLU A 509 1.05 -8.56 13.16
C GLU A 509 -0.29 -8.19 12.52
N PHE A 510 -0.64 -8.80 11.39
CA PHE A 510 -1.87 -8.50 10.67
C PHE A 510 -3.14 -8.87 11.45
N CYS A 511 -3.13 -9.95 12.24
CA CYS A 511 -4.24 -10.28 13.14
C CYS A 511 -4.53 -9.13 14.11
N ARG A 512 -3.52 -8.45 14.66
CA ARG A 512 -3.75 -7.29 15.54
C ARG A 512 -4.48 -6.16 14.82
N HIS A 513 -4.18 -5.95 13.54
CA HIS A 513 -4.91 -4.98 12.72
C HIS A 513 -6.33 -5.46 12.41
N ILE A 514 -6.53 -6.73 12.08
CA ILE A 514 -7.86 -7.33 11.85
C ILE A 514 -8.74 -7.21 13.10
N ASP A 515 -8.23 -7.61 14.27
CA ASP A 515 -8.95 -7.56 15.54
C ASP A 515 -9.33 -6.11 15.91
N ALA A 516 -8.42 -5.17 15.66
CA ALA A 516 -8.69 -3.77 15.91
C ALA A 516 -9.69 -3.17 14.90
N MET A 517 -9.63 -3.55 13.62
CA MET A 517 -10.65 -3.17 12.62
C MET A 517 -12.02 -3.74 12.99
N LYS A 518 -12.06 -5.01 13.42
CA LYS A 518 -13.27 -5.67 13.92
C LYS A 518 -13.92 -4.88 15.07
N SER A 519 -13.13 -4.49 16.07
CA SER A 519 -13.61 -3.66 17.18
C SER A 519 -14.15 -2.32 16.69
N ASP A 520 -13.40 -1.60 15.87
CA ASP A 520 -13.82 -0.26 15.41
C ASP A 520 -15.05 -0.32 14.47
N ILE A 521 -15.20 -1.39 13.69
CA ILE A 521 -16.40 -1.66 12.88
C ILE A 521 -17.61 -1.93 13.78
N HIS A 522 -17.45 -2.75 14.83
CA HIS A 522 -18.51 -3.01 15.79
C HIS A 522 -19.00 -1.71 16.45
N ASP A 523 -18.06 -0.92 16.97
CA ASP A 523 -18.36 0.36 17.63
C ASP A 523 -19.01 1.36 16.66
N PHE A 524 -18.55 1.40 15.41
CA PHE A 524 -19.14 2.24 14.37
C PHE A 524 -20.58 1.82 14.05
N LEU A 525 -20.83 0.52 13.81
CA LEU A 525 -22.16 0.03 13.47
C LEU A 525 -23.18 0.20 14.61
N THR A 526 -22.77 -0.05 15.85
CA THR A 526 -23.62 0.19 17.04
C THR A 526 -23.96 1.66 17.24
N SER A 527 -23.08 2.58 16.81
CA SER A 527 -23.35 4.02 16.85
C SER A 527 -24.33 4.49 15.78
N VAL A 528 -24.36 3.83 14.62
CA VAL A 528 -25.20 4.19 13.46
C VAL A 528 -26.58 3.51 13.52
N SER A 529 -26.66 2.28 14.05
CA SER A 529 -27.91 1.53 14.23
C SER A 529 -27.89 0.82 15.59
N PRO A 530 -28.83 1.08 16.51
CA PRO A 530 -28.83 0.52 17.86
C PRO A 530 -29.24 -0.96 17.94
N ASN A 531 -29.28 -1.70 16.81
CA ASN A 531 -29.58 -3.13 16.80
C ASN A 531 -28.29 -3.95 17.05
N PRO A 532 -28.10 -4.52 18.26
CA PRO A 532 -26.82 -5.15 18.63
C PRO A 532 -26.48 -6.38 17.76
N GLN A 533 -27.52 -7.11 17.32
CA GLN A 533 -27.37 -8.33 16.53
C GLN A 533 -26.72 -8.09 15.16
N GLU A 534 -26.96 -6.93 14.52
CA GLU A 534 -26.32 -6.62 13.23
C GLU A 534 -24.83 -6.32 13.38
N ALA A 535 -24.42 -5.72 14.50
CA ALA A 535 -23.03 -5.38 14.79
C ALA A 535 -22.22 -6.62 15.24
N ASP A 536 -22.83 -7.55 15.97
CA ASP A 536 -22.20 -8.82 16.37
C ASP A 536 -21.99 -9.75 15.16
N VAL A 537 -23.00 -9.85 14.28
CA VAL A 537 -22.90 -10.59 13.01
C VAL A 537 -21.88 -9.94 12.07
N ALA A 538 -21.77 -8.61 12.04
CA ALA A 538 -20.80 -7.88 11.22
C ALA A 538 -19.33 -8.23 11.51
N VAL A 539 -19.05 -8.68 12.73
CA VAL A 539 -17.69 -8.92 13.22
C VAL A 539 -17.40 -10.40 13.46
N GLY A 540 -18.41 -11.25 13.28
CA GLY A 540 -18.33 -12.69 13.50
C GLY A 540 -18.26 -13.06 14.98
N ALA A 541 -18.90 -12.28 15.86
CA ALA A 541 -18.88 -12.49 17.31
C ALA A 541 -19.77 -13.67 17.78
N ASP A 542 -20.80 -14.03 17.00
CA ASP A 542 -21.76 -15.11 17.31
C ASP A 542 -21.31 -16.51 16.87
N ASP A 543 -20.18 -16.64 16.16
CA ASP A 543 -19.74 -17.92 15.60
C ASP A 543 -18.93 -18.72 16.62
N GLN A 544 -19.62 -19.33 17.59
CA GLN A 544 -19.06 -20.35 18.48
C GLN A 544 -18.76 -21.64 17.69
N GLY A 545 -17.65 -21.64 16.96
CA GLY A 545 -16.92 -22.86 16.58
C GLY A 545 -17.56 -23.76 15.52
N GLN A 546 -18.45 -23.26 14.65
CA GLN A 546 -18.83 -24.00 13.45
C GLN A 546 -17.92 -23.61 12.27
N PRO A 547 -17.36 -24.58 11.51
CA PRO A 547 -16.67 -24.26 10.27
C PRO A 547 -17.69 -23.66 9.30
N PRO A 548 -17.41 -22.51 8.65
CA PRO A 548 -18.33 -21.91 7.72
C PRO A 548 -18.65 -22.89 6.59
N ILE A 549 -19.94 -23.06 6.30
CA ILE A 549 -20.40 -23.84 5.15
C ILE A 549 -19.96 -23.06 3.91
N MET A 550 -18.97 -23.57 3.18
CA MET A 550 -18.50 -23.00 1.92
C MET A 550 -19.63 -23.02 0.90
N ALA A 551 -20.43 -21.95 0.84
CA ALA A 551 -21.41 -21.74 -0.22
C ALA A 551 -20.66 -21.36 -1.51
N HIS A 552 -20.25 -22.38 -2.26
CA HIS A 552 -19.67 -22.23 -3.59
C HIS A 552 -20.72 -21.71 -4.57
N SER A 553 -20.80 -20.40 -4.72
CA SER A 553 -21.35 -19.73 -5.90
C SER A 553 -20.74 -18.34 -6.04
N SER A 554 -19.41 -18.24 -6.09
CA SER A 554 -18.75 -17.04 -6.60
C SER A 554 -18.77 -17.10 -8.12
N GLN A 555 -19.48 -16.16 -8.77
CA GLN A 555 -19.12 -15.80 -10.15
C GLN A 555 -17.62 -15.49 -10.13
N LEU A 556 -16.82 -16.28 -10.84
CA LEU A 556 -15.37 -16.14 -10.88
C LEU A 556 -15.03 -14.81 -11.58
N MET A 557 -14.91 -13.73 -10.81
CA MET A 557 -14.45 -12.43 -11.29
C MET A 557 -12.93 -12.50 -11.54
N THR A 558 -12.46 -12.05 -12.70
CA THR A 558 -11.02 -11.90 -12.99
C THR A 558 -10.60 -10.44 -12.88
N SER A 559 -9.29 -10.19 -12.70
CA SER A 559 -8.74 -8.84 -12.69
C SER A 559 -9.05 -8.03 -13.95
N GLY A 560 -9.15 -8.69 -15.11
CA GLY A 560 -9.54 -8.05 -16.37
C GLY A 560 -10.99 -7.55 -16.38
N MET A 561 -11.88 -8.22 -15.66
CA MET A 561 -13.28 -7.77 -15.54
C MET A 561 -13.40 -6.46 -14.76
N ALA A 562 -12.48 -6.18 -13.83
CA ALA A 562 -12.49 -4.90 -13.10
C ALA A 562 -12.18 -3.70 -14.02
N LEU A 563 -11.29 -3.88 -15.01
CA LEU A 563 -10.90 -2.85 -15.98
C LEU A 563 -11.81 -2.77 -17.21
N ALA A 564 -12.54 -3.86 -17.50
CA ALA A 564 -13.50 -3.94 -18.61
C ALA A 564 -14.90 -3.41 -18.25
N GLU A 565 -15.11 -2.91 -17.02
CA GLU A 565 -16.38 -2.31 -16.66
C GLU A 565 -16.64 -1.02 -17.45
N PRO A 566 -17.81 -0.83 -18.09
CA PRO A 566 -18.06 0.31 -18.98
C PRO A 566 -17.79 1.68 -18.36
N SER A 567 -18.04 1.86 -17.06
CA SER A 567 -17.79 3.13 -16.36
C SER A 567 -16.30 3.39 -16.13
N VAL A 568 -15.52 2.34 -15.81
CA VAL A 568 -14.06 2.38 -15.72
C VAL A 568 -13.48 2.61 -17.11
N GLU A 569 -14.00 1.94 -18.15
CA GLU A 569 -13.56 2.17 -19.53
C GLU A 569 -13.86 3.59 -20.00
N ALA A 570 -15.04 4.13 -19.71
CA ALA A 570 -15.39 5.51 -20.00
C ALA A 570 -14.45 6.48 -19.24
N PHE A 571 -14.13 6.18 -17.99
CA PHE A 571 -13.13 6.94 -17.24
C PHE A 571 -11.75 6.87 -17.92
N LEU A 572 -11.28 5.70 -18.34
CA LEU A 572 -9.97 5.53 -19.00
C LEU A 572 -9.91 6.15 -20.41
N GLN A 573 -11.01 6.10 -21.16
CA GLN A 573 -11.14 6.65 -22.52
C GLN A 573 -11.44 8.15 -22.53
N SER A 574 -11.86 8.72 -21.40
CA SER A 574 -11.97 10.15 -21.30
C SER A 574 -10.59 10.77 -21.55
N GLU A 575 -10.37 11.34 -22.73
CA GLU A 575 -9.23 12.24 -23.04
C GLU A 575 -9.27 13.54 -22.22
N GLN A 576 -10.07 13.55 -21.16
CA GLN A 576 -10.26 14.66 -20.28
C GLN A 576 -9.15 14.61 -19.23
N GLY A 577 -8.08 15.35 -19.51
CA GLY A 577 -7.84 16.43 -18.55
C GLY A 577 -9.20 17.05 -18.31
N LEU A 578 -9.80 16.86 -17.11
CA LEU A 578 -11.09 17.44 -16.67
C LEU A 578 -11.40 18.61 -17.58
N PRO A 579 -12.53 18.67 -18.30
CA PRO A 579 -12.84 19.84 -19.09
C PRO A 579 -12.93 20.98 -18.08
N GLN A 580 -11.80 21.63 -17.81
CA GLN A 580 -11.71 23.05 -17.68
C GLN A 580 -12.21 23.50 -19.04
N SER A 581 -13.53 23.53 -19.16
CA SER A 581 -14.20 24.43 -20.05
C SER A 581 -13.36 25.70 -20.02
N SER A 582 -12.79 26.05 -21.17
CA SER A 582 -11.95 27.24 -21.31
C SER A 582 -12.66 28.47 -20.73
N ALA A 583 -14.01 28.45 -20.71
CA ALA A 583 -14.85 29.45 -20.07
C ALA A 583 -14.83 29.43 -18.53
N LEU A 584 -14.77 28.26 -17.86
CA LEU A 584 -14.65 28.17 -16.39
C LEU A 584 -13.28 28.64 -15.88
N GLN A 585 -12.20 28.28 -16.59
CA GLN A 585 -10.86 28.81 -16.29
C GLN A 585 -10.79 30.33 -16.50
N GLN A 586 -11.47 30.84 -17.53
CA GLN A 586 -11.63 32.28 -17.74
C GLN A 586 -12.44 32.93 -16.62
N CYS A 587 -13.50 32.29 -16.12
CA CYS A 587 -14.28 32.79 -14.99
C CYS A 587 -13.46 32.81 -13.69
N ALA A 588 -12.76 31.71 -13.37
CA ALA A 588 -11.90 31.61 -12.18
C ALA A 588 -10.78 32.66 -12.16
N ARG A 589 -10.22 33.02 -13.33
CA ARG A 589 -9.22 34.09 -13.47
C ARG A 589 -9.77 35.49 -13.18
N LYS A 590 -11.08 35.72 -13.31
CA LYS A 590 -11.73 37.01 -13.04
C LYS A 590 -12.01 37.25 -11.55
N LEU A 591 -12.11 36.20 -10.72
CA LEU A 591 -12.38 36.34 -9.28
C LEU A 591 -11.32 37.17 -8.54
N PRO A 592 -10.00 36.94 -8.72
CA PRO A 592 -8.97 37.77 -8.11
C PRO A 592 -9.11 39.26 -8.45
N ASP A 593 -9.48 39.59 -9.68
CA ASP A 593 -9.67 40.98 -10.12
C ASP A 593 -10.90 41.63 -9.46
N ILE A 594 -11.99 40.87 -9.32
CA ILE A 594 -13.18 41.29 -8.57
C ILE A 594 -12.80 41.61 -7.11
N HIS A 595 -12.08 40.70 -6.45
CA HIS A 595 -11.65 40.89 -5.06
C HIS A 595 -10.60 41.99 -4.90
N HIS A 596 -9.76 42.22 -5.90
CA HIS A 596 -8.84 43.35 -5.92
C HIS A 596 -9.60 44.68 -5.92
N HIS A 597 -10.58 44.84 -6.83
CA HIS A 597 -11.43 46.04 -6.84
C HIS A 597 -12.21 46.21 -5.53
N LEU A 598 -12.76 45.12 -4.99
CA LEU A 598 -13.46 45.14 -3.70
C LEU A 598 -12.53 45.63 -2.57
N SER A 599 -11.32 45.07 -2.49
CA SER A 599 -10.36 45.41 -1.45
C SER A 599 -9.92 46.87 -1.52
N VAL A 600 -9.73 47.42 -2.73
CA VAL A 600 -9.41 48.84 -2.93
C VAL A 600 -10.54 49.76 -2.46
N ILE A 601 -11.80 49.37 -2.70
CA ILE A 601 -12.96 50.13 -2.23
C ILE A 601 -13.04 50.09 -0.70
N ILE A 602 -12.91 48.90 -0.10
CA ILE A 602 -13.01 48.72 1.35
C ILE A 602 -11.89 49.48 2.06
N LEU A 603 -10.63 49.30 1.64
CA LEU A 603 -9.48 49.98 2.26
C LEU A 603 -9.54 51.50 2.04
N GLY A 604 -9.96 51.94 0.86
CA GLY A 604 -10.07 53.37 0.53
C GLY A 604 -11.23 54.09 1.24
N THR A 605 -12.18 53.35 1.80
CA THR A 605 -13.34 53.90 2.53
C THR A 605 -13.33 53.57 4.02
N GLN A 606 -12.34 52.80 4.50
CA GLN A 606 -12.25 52.32 5.88
C GLN A 606 -12.21 53.46 6.91
N SER A 607 -11.63 54.60 6.57
CA SER A 607 -11.50 55.78 7.44
C SER A 607 -12.41 56.95 7.05
N ALA A 608 -13.39 56.73 6.16
CA ALA A 608 -14.28 57.77 5.69
C ALA A 608 -15.53 57.89 6.58
N GLU A 609 -15.82 59.09 7.09
CA GLU A 609 -16.99 59.35 7.95
C GLU A 609 -18.30 59.53 7.17
N LEU A 610 -18.21 59.79 5.86
CA LEU A 610 -19.37 60.09 5.00
C LEU A 610 -19.49 59.05 3.89
N GLU A 611 -20.71 58.54 3.67
CA GLU A 611 -21.01 57.61 2.57
C GLU A 611 -20.79 58.20 1.17
N THR A 612 -20.66 59.53 1.04
CA THR A 612 -20.27 60.17 -0.23
C THR A 612 -18.87 59.76 -0.69
N ALA A 613 -18.02 59.22 0.18
CA ALA A 613 -16.69 58.72 -0.19
C ALA A 613 -16.74 57.59 -1.22
N PHE A 614 -17.81 56.78 -1.22
CA PHE A 614 -18.01 55.72 -2.23
C PHE A 614 -18.16 56.25 -3.67
N ASN A 615 -18.54 57.53 -3.84
CA ASN A 615 -18.70 58.15 -5.17
C ASN A 615 -17.39 58.16 -5.97
N ALA A 616 -16.24 58.28 -5.30
CA ALA A 616 -14.93 58.26 -5.93
C ALA A 616 -14.59 56.90 -6.58
N TYR A 617 -15.31 55.84 -6.21
CA TYR A 617 -15.07 54.47 -6.66
C TYR A 617 -16.11 53.96 -7.66
N THR A 618 -16.95 54.83 -8.22
CA THR A 618 -18.00 54.46 -9.19
C THR A 618 -17.47 53.63 -10.36
N ALA A 619 -16.28 53.97 -10.90
CA ALA A 619 -15.64 53.20 -11.97
C ALA A 619 -15.24 51.78 -11.53
N ARG A 620 -14.83 51.59 -10.27
CA ARG A 620 -14.45 50.28 -9.72
C ARG A 620 -15.68 49.42 -9.43
N PHE A 621 -16.77 50.03 -8.97
CA PHE A 621 -18.07 49.35 -8.87
C PHE A 621 -18.51 48.83 -10.24
N GLN A 622 -18.36 49.62 -11.31
CA GLN A 622 -18.68 49.17 -12.67
C GLN A 622 -17.80 47.97 -13.10
N SER A 623 -16.48 48.02 -12.84
CA SER A 623 -15.57 46.90 -13.14
C SER A 623 -15.94 45.61 -12.40
N ILE A 624 -16.39 45.68 -11.14
CA ILE A 624 -16.87 44.51 -10.40
C ILE A 624 -18.07 43.87 -11.11
N VAL A 625 -19.05 44.69 -11.54
CA VAL A 625 -20.25 44.21 -12.24
C VAL A 625 -19.90 43.59 -13.59
N ASP A 626 -19.02 44.24 -14.36
CA ASP A 626 -18.64 43.75 -15.69
C ASP A 626 -17.86 42.43 -15.62
N LEU A 627 -16.96 42.29 -14.64
CA LEU A 627 -16.21 41.06 -14.42
C LEU A 627 -17.10 39.92 -13.89
N ALA A 628 -18.18 40.24 -13.16
CA ALA A 628 -19.11 39.28 -12.59
C ALA A 628 -20.16 38.74 -13.58
N ASN A 629 -20.39 39.40 -14.72
CA ASN A 629 -21.43 38.99 -15.68
C ASN A 629 -21.21 37.57 -16.26
N ASP A 630 -19.99 37.27 -16.73
CA ASP A 630 -19.71 35.96 -17.34
C ASP A 630 -19.76 34.81 -16.32
N PRO A 631 -19.15 34.94 -15.11
CA PRO A 631 -19.28 33.92 -14.07
C PRO A 631 -20.73 33.67 -13.62
N VAL A 632 -21.57 34.73 -13.51
CA VAL A 632 -22.99 34.61 -13.14
C VAL A 632 -23.75 33.78 -14.17
N HIS A 633 -23.54 34.04 -15.47
CA HIS A 633 -24.20 33.31 -16.55
C HIS A 633 -23.70 31.86 -16.66
N TYR A 634 -22.41 31.62 -16.48
CA TYR A 634 -21.82 30.28 -16.64
C TYR A 634 -22.24 29.29 -15.55
N TRP A 635 -22.43 29.79 -14.32
CA TRP A 635 -22.89 28.95 -13.21
C TRP A 635 -24.38 28.65 -13.17
N GLN A 636 -25.17 29.24 -14.08
CA GLN A 636 -26.57 28.84 -14.29
C GLN A 636 -26.70 27.51 -15.04
N ILE A 637 -25.67 27.14 -15.83
CA ILE A 637 -25.73 26.03 -16.79
C ILE A 637 -24.81 24.85 -16.43
N THR A 638 -24.10 24.92 -15.29
CA THR A 638 -23.11 23.91 -14.88
C THR A 638 -23.61 23.13 -13.65
N PRO A 639 -23.50 21.79 -13.58
CA PRO A 639 -23.90 21.00 -12.41
C PRO A 639 -23.09 21.35 -11.14
N PRO A 640 -23.63 21.11 -9.92
CA PRO A 640 -23.12 21.62 -8.64
C PRO A 640 -21.89 20.87 -8.10
N GLU A 641 -21.03 20.37 -8.98
CA GLU A 641 -19.73 19.82 -8.59
C GLU A 641 -18.70 20.97 -8.57
N TYR A 642 -17.80 20.98 -7.59
CA TYR A 642 -16.56 21.79 -7.46
C TYR A 642 -16.50 22.92 -6.40
N SER A 643 -15.45 22.75 -5.55
CA SER A 643 -14.72 23.64 -4.62
C SER A 643 -15.47 24.76 -3.88
N LEU A 644 -15.62 24.58 -2.56
CA LEU A 644 -16.12 25.60 -1.60
C LEU A 644 -15.41 26.96 -1.73
N LEU A 645 -14.11 27.01 -2.01
CA LEU A 645 -13.32 28.26 -2.15
C LEU A 645 -13.63 29.06 -3.41
N TYR A 646 -14.17 28.41 -4.45
CA TYR A 646 -14.55 29.04 -5.71
C TYR A 646 -16.04 28.91 -5.95
N SER A 647 -16.87 28.70 -4.92
CA SER A 647 -18.32 28.67 -5.07
C SER A 647 -18.90 30.08 -5.25
N PHE A 648 -20.05 30.20 -5.93
CA PHE A 648 -20.73 31.49 -6.15
C PHE A 648 -21.02 32.25 -4.88
N GLY A 649 -21.46 31.53 -3.86
CA GLY A 649 -21.82 32.10 -2.58
C GLY A 649 -20.65 32.79 -1.86
N LEU A 650 -19.43 32.27 -1.99
CA LEU A 650 -18.26 32.79 -1.28
C LEU A 650 -17.43 33.77 -2.12
N GLY A 651 -17.37 33.58 -3.45
CA GLY A 651 -16.52 34.39 -4.34
C GLY A 651 -17.19 35.60 -5.00
N ILE A 652 -18.51 35.59 -5.24
CA ILE A 652 -19.18 36.64 -6.05
C ILE A 652 -20.25 37.41 -5.26
N THR A 653 -20.95 36.73 -4.35
CA THR A 653 -22.01 37.37 -3.56
C THR A 653 -21.53 38.54 -2.69
N PRO A 654 -20.40 38.47 -1.95
CA PRO A 654 -19.94 39.60 -1.14
C PRO A 654 -19.58 40.85 -1.95
N PRO A 655 -18.78 40.76 -3.05
CA PRO A 655 -18.52 41.91 -3.92
C PRO A 655 -19.79 42.54 -4.51
N MET A 656 -20.71 41.71 -5.02
CA MET A 656 -21.96 42.18 -5.62
C MET A 656 -22.88 42.82 -4.57
N SER A 657 -22.91 42.30 -3.33
CA SER A 657 -23.70 42.87 -2.22
C SER A 657 -23.19 44.25 -1.83
N LEU A 658 -21.87 44.46 -1.82
CA LEU A 658 -21.29 45.78 -1.60
C LEU A 658 -21.70 46.75 -2.72
N VAL A 659 -21.69 46.32 -3.99
CA VAL A 659 -22.13 47.17 -5.11
C VAL A 659 -23.61 47.54 -4.96
N ALA A 660 -24.47 46.57 -4.62
CA ALA A 660 -25.91 46.79 -4.44
C ALA A 660 -26.23 47.77 -3.30
N SER A 661 -25.45 47.73 -2.22
CA SER A 661 -25.69 48.51 -1.00
C SER A 661 -24.99 49.87 -0.98
N ARG A 662 -23.78 49.99 -1.54
CA ARG A 662 -22.91 51.19 -1.39
C ARG A 662 -22.71 52.01 -2.66
N CYS A 663 -22.97 51.48 -3.86
CA CYS A 663 -22.86 52.26 -5.09
C CYS A 663 -24.01 53.28 -5.19
N ARG A 664 -23.75 54.56 -5.47
CA ARG A 664 -24.83 55.57 -5.60
C ARG A 664 -25.30 55.77 -7.04
N ASP A 665 -24.67 55.11 -8.01
CA ASP A 665 -25.14 55.12 -9.39
C ASP A 665 -26.35 54.17 -9.57
N PRO A 666 -27.53 54.70 -9.92
CA PRO A 666 -28.75 53.90 -10.02
C PRO A 666 -28.72 52.89 -11.18
N ARG A 667 -27.90 53.12 -12.23
CA ARG A 667 -27.77 52.19 -13.36
C ARG A 667 -26.95 50.96 -12.98
N ILE A 668 -25.85 51.17 -12.25
CA ILE A 668 -24.97 50.09 -11.78
C ILE A 668 -25.71 49.21 -10.76
N ARG A 669 -26.39 49.83 -9.79
CA ARG A 669 -27.20 49.10 -8.80
C ARG A 669 -28.29 48.25 -9.42
N ARG A 670 -28.99 48.76 -10.43
CA ARG A 670 -30.07 48.03 -11.10
C ARG A 670 -29.55 46.75 -11.77
N LYS A 671 -28.41 46.81 -12.46
CA LYS A 671 -27.77 45.62 -13.07
C LYS A 671 -27.45 44.52 -12.05
N VAL A 672 -26.98 44.90 -10.86
CA VAL A 672 -26.66 43.94 -9.79
C VAL A 672 -27.92 43.30 -9.21
N VAL A 673 -28.94 44.10 -8.96
CA VAL A 673 -30.22 43.62 -8.41
C VAL A 673 -30.96 42.72 -9.40
N GLU A 674 -30.80 42.91 -10.71
CA GLU A 674 -31.39 42.06 -11.75
C GLU A 674 -30.63 40.72 -11.94
N SER A 675 -29.33 40.68 -11.64
CA SER A 675 -28.45 39.51 -11.82
C SER A 675 -28.37 38.60 -10.60
N MET A 676 -28.47 39.15 -9.38
CA MET A 676 -28.41 38.37 -8.13
C MET A 676 -29.48 37.27 -7.96
N PRO A 677 -30.77 37.49 -8.29
CA PRO A 677 -31.84 36.51 -8.09
C PRO A 677 -31.73 35.29 -9.01
N GLN A 678 -30.88 35.34 -10.03
CA GLN A 678 -30.70 34.28 -11.02
C GLN A 678 -29.68 33.21 -10.57
N SER A 679 -29.33 33.19 -9.29
CA SER A 679 -28.38 32.24 -8.71
C SER A 679 -29.09 31.07 -8.03
N PRO A 680 -28.63 29.83 -8.20
CA PRO A 680 -29.19 28.65 -7.53
C PRO A 680 -29.03 28.69 -6.00
N PHE A 681 -28.18 29.57 -5.45
CA PHE A 681 -27.93 29.71 -4.01
C PHE A 681 -28.56 30.95 -3.38
N TYR A 682 -29.23 31.80 -4.15
CA TYR A 682 -29.92 32.98 -3.62
C TYR A 682 -31.28 32.58 -3.06
N HIS A 683 -31.29 31.83 -1.96
CA HIS A 683 -32.48 31.75 -1.13
C HIS A 683 -32.75 33.13 -0.55
N ARG A 684 -33.96 33.65 -0.79
CA ARG A 684 -34.44 34.91 -0.24
C ARG A 684 -34.19 34.91 1.27
N LEU A 685 -33.22 35.71 1.72
CA LEU A 685 -33.13 36.20 3.10
C LEU A 685 -34.37 37.03 3.42
#